data_AF-A0A7X9GA08-F1
#
_entry.id   AF-A0A7X9GA08-F1
#
_cell.length_a   1.000
_cell.length_b   1.000
_cell.length_c   1.000
_cell.angle_alpha   90.00
_cell.angle_beta   90.00
_cell.angle_gamma   90.00
#
_symmetry.space_group_name_H-M   'P 1'
#
loop_
_entity.id
_entity.type
_entity.pdbx_description
1 polymer ?
#
loop_
_entity_poly.entity_id
_entity_poly.type
_entity_poly.pdbx_seq_one_letter_code
_entity_poly.pdbx_strand_id
1 'polypeptide(L)'
;MNNTSFSGMGLVCCLGGSVDEVYQRMCAGEAGFRLIDRFDPEPYAQKMAGQLPPDVEEKLRQDFPDEDIAAAMIKYAGAQALAQAGIPAKAGQADRRLALVLATNFGPMESLEWAWRERLDTQSLSDASFAPFDDIIQDTAAALGCGGPQAQISMSCASGAAALSVARDMLAADRADHVLVFAYDALSEFCWCGLSNLRTITTDVMRPFDKRRSGTIFSEGAAAVVLTTKTDAPALAAMPGAATNNNAFHMTAPSKDAEGSRLVMAAALHAAGMTADAIEHICAHATSTSANDSTEAAALRNLFGTRFAALTTAAHKSQLGHLMGAAGLAEAIITVMAMQNGVIPPTINHEQLDPACEPVNCIPRKAVVKQFQTAITNSAGIGGNNAALVIHSPKLPASGSLQALDPYQPVFVRQIGWVLPGHIGKGGEILEHPEWLQWQDGRNQLLADFSAKPYISSVKGYLDPAGAFLLAAMSLAGAGEAGDIPATRRGISSLSRYGALGSAFAFFSQLAEKGPRLASPLIFPHGYSNTAGNLAAIEFNCAGPHMVFYGRQNPHEALAFAIARLQDGSADEMFTAFYESAVPAALPDGRRLLSGGIAVRLAAGPAPAGQEDIFSFTPAELFDRPAGTDNGSIAALAQLISW
;
A
#
# COMPACT_ATOMS: atom_id res chain seq x y z
N MET A 1 -1.00 27.74 -9.34
CA MET A 1 -0.33 26.52 -9.83
C MET A 1 -0.25 25.60 -8.64
N ASN A 2 -1.03 24.53 -8.64
CA ASN A 2 -1.28 23.73 -7.45
C ASN A 2 -0.35 22.52 -7.48
N ASN A 3 0.81 22.63 -6.83
CA ASN A 3 1.70 21.49 -6.67
C ASN A 3 1.32 20.75 -5.40
N THR A 4 1.24 19.42 -5.45
CA THR A 4 1.09 18.61 -4.24
C THR A 4 2.32 18.82 -3.37
N SER A 5 2.13 19.39 -2.19
CA SER A 5 3.19 19.83 -1.30
C SER A 5 3.05 19.18 0.07
N PHE A 6 4.18 18.78 0.66
CA PHE A 6 4.26 18.40 2.06
C PHE A 6 4.12 19.67 2.91
N SER A 7 3.10 19.75 3.75
CA SER A 7 2.91 20.87 4.68
C SER A 7 3.15 20.51 6.14
N GLY A 8 3.17 19.21 6.47
CA GLY A 8 3.48 18.71 7.80
C GLY A 8 3.94 17.26 7.77
N MET A 9 4.75 16.87 8.74
CA MET A 9 5.36 15.55 8.88
C MET A 9 5.34 15.10 10.35
N GLY A 10 5.20 13.80 10.57
CA GLY A 10 5.31 13.14 11.86
C GLY A 10 5.95 11.77 11.71
N LEU A 11 6.75 11.36 12.69
CA LEU A 11 7.45 10.08 12.66
C LEU A 11 7.67 9.56 14.08
N VAL A 12 7.33 8.29 14.28
CA VAL A 12 7.64 7.53 15.49
C VAL A 12 8.17 6.17 15.07
N CYS A 13 9.36 5.80 15.54
CA CYS A 13 10.00 4.53 15.20
C CYS A 13 11.06 4.15 16.23
N CYS A 14 11.83 3.10 15.95
CA CYS A 14 12.90 2.60 16.81
C CYS A 14 14.01 3.60 17.16
N LEU A 15 14.14 4.70 16.39
CA LEU A 15 15.11 5.76 16.64
C LEU A 15 14.56 6.97 17.40
N GLY A 16 13.25 7.05 17.68
CA GLY A 16 12.72 8.21 18.41
C GLY A 16 11.25 8.48 18.18
N GLY A 17 10.76 9.51 18.87
CA GLY A 17 9.36 9.92 18.88
C GLY A 17 9.04 11.12 18.00
N SER A 18 10.01 11.66 17.23
CA SER A 18 9.77 12.80 16.35
C SER A 18 10.67 12.77 15.10
N VAL A 19 10.26 13.50 14.06
CA VAL A 19 11.02 13.64 12.81
C VAL A 19 12.44 14.16 13.06
N ASP A 20 12.58 15.23 13.85
CA ASP A 20 13.88 15.88 14.10
C ASP A 20 14.82 14.97 14.89
N GLU A 21 14.31 14.31 15.94
CA GLU A 21 15.09 13.37 16.75
C GLU A 21 15.60 12.20 15.89
N VAL A 22 14.70 11.55 15.15
CA VAL A 22 15.06 10.43 14.28
C VAL A 22 16.09 10.86 13.24
N TYR A 23 15.87 11.99 12.57
CA TYR A 23 16.77 12.50 11.55
C TYR A 23 18.16 12.82 12.11
N GLN A 24 18.25 13.48 13.28
CA GLN A 24 19.53 13.80 13.93
C GLN A 24 20.32 12.54 14.29
N ARG A 25 19.66 11.54 14.89
CA ARG A 25 20.28 10.26 15.25
C ARG A 25 20.71 9.48 14.02
N MET A 26 19.91 9.51 12.95
CA MET A 26 20.30 8.96 11.65
C MET A 26 21.54 9.68 11.09
N CYS A 27 21.64 11.00 11.15
CA CYS A 27 22.85 11.73 10.73
C CYS A 27 24.08 11.38 11.58
N ALA A 28 23.88 11.04 12.86
CA ALA A 28 24.93 10.56 13.77
C ALA A 28 25.38 9.11 13.49
N GLY A 29 24.71 8.38 12.59
CA GLY A 29 25.06 7.00 12.28
C GLY A 29 24.47 5.96 13.25
N GLU A 30 23.43 6.32 14.00
CA GLU A 30 22.80 5.43 14.98
C GLU A 30 21.79 4.46 14.35
N ALA A 31 21.54 3.33 15.03
CA ALA A 31 20.49 2.38 14.71
C ALA A 31 19.74 1.95 15.99
N GLY A 32 18.43 1.71 15.87
CA GLY A 32 17.52 1.45 16.99
C GLY A 32 17.21 -0.02 17.25
N PHE A 33 18.10 -0.96 16.89
CA PHE A 33 17.83 -2.39 17.03
C PHE A 33 18.06 -2.87 18.47
N ARG A 34 17.05 -3.47 19.08
CA ARG A 34 17.08 -4.00 20.46
C ARG A 34 16.54 -5.43 20.52
N LEU A 35 16.83 -6.14 21.61
CA LEU A 35 16.29 -7.49 21.86
C LEU A 35 14.76 -7.42 21.86
N ILE A 36 14.11 -8.35 21.16
CA ILE A 36 12.66 -8.47 21.12
C ILE A 36 12.12 -8.74 22.53
N ASP A 37 11.14 -7.94 22.96
CA ASP A 37 10.42 -8.13 24.22
C ASP A 37 8.89 -8.17 24.06
N ARG A 38 8.37 -8.06 22.83
CA ARG A 38 6.93 -8.21 22.53
C ARG A 38 6.40 -9.65 22.57
N PHE A 39 7.27 -10.62 22.30
CA PHE A 39 6.96 -12.06 22.29
C PHE A 39 8.24 -12.86 22.57
N ASP A 40 8.13 -14.17 22.81
CA ASP A 40 9.28 -15.03 23.07
C ASP A 40 10.20 -15.13 21.84
N PRO A 41 11.44 -14.59 21.89
CA PRO A 41 12.34 -14.63 20.75
C PRO A 41 13.14 -15.94 20.65
N GLU A 42 13.12 -16.80 21.67
CA GLU A 42 13.96 -18.01 21.71
C GLU A 42 13.78 -18.97 20.53
N PRO A 43 12.57 -19.17 19.99
CA PRO A 43 12.39 -20.03 18.81
C PRO A 43 13.04 -19.50 17.53
N TYR A 44 13.39 -18.22 17.48
CA TYR A 44 13.87 -17.52 16.29
C TYR A 44 15.39 -17.32 16.28
N ALA A 45 15.99 -17.40 15.08
CA ALA A 45 17.44 -17.25 14.93
C ALA A 45 17.91 -15.80 15.12
N GLN A 46 17.13 -14.84 14.63
CA GLN A 46 17.35 -13.42 14.88
C GLN A 46 16.47 -12.98 16.06
N LYS A 47 17.09 -12.34 17.05
CA LYS A 47 16.44 -11.90 18.28
C LYS A 47 16.37 -10.37 18.40
N MET A 48 17.00 -9.65 17.47
CA MET A 48 17.03 -8.19 17.45
C MET A 48 16.02 -7.65 16.43
N ALA A 49 15.20 -6.68 16.84
CA ALA A 49 14.27 -5.94 15.98
C ALA A 49 14.34 -4.44 16.28
N GLY A 50 13.89 -3.61 15.35
CA GLY A 50 13.69 -2.19 15.64
C GLY A 50 12.34 -2.00 16.32
N GLN A 51 12.36 -1.92 17.64
CA GLN A 51 11.17 -1.65 18.45
C GLN A 51 11.22 -0.21 18.94
N LEU A 52 10.07 0.36 19.26
CA LEU A 52 9.98 1.68 19.88
C LEU A 52 10.93 1.77 21.09
N PRO A 53 11.57 2.94 21.32
CA PRO A 53 12.25 3.21 22.57
C PRO A 53 11.29 3.00 23.75
N PRO A 54 11.74 2.37 24.87
CA PRO A 54 10.85 2.05 25.99
C PRO A 54 10.09 3.26 26.56
N ASP A 55 10.74 4.43 26.63
CA ASP A 55 10.17 5.69 27.08
C ASP A 55 9.12 6.25 26.11
N VAL A 56 9.33 6.09 24.81
CA VAL A 56 8.36 6.45 23.78
C VAL A 56 7.13 5.53 23.85
N GLU A 57 7.34 4.21 23.98
CA GLU A 57 6.23 3.25 24.12
C GLU A 57 5.44 3.49 25.41
N GLU A 58 6.12 3.69 26.55
CA GLU A 58 5.46 4.01 27.82
C GLU A 58 4.59 5.26 27.68
N LYS A 59 5.11 6.31 27.04
CA LYS A 59 4.34 7.53 26.75
C LYS A 59 3.11 7.26 25.89
N LEU A 60 3.24 6.48 24.81
CA LEU A 60 2.10 6.15 23.94
C LEU A 60 1.02 5.39 24.71
N ARG A 61 1.40 4.43 25.56
CA ARG A 61 0.43 3.67 26.38
C ARG A 61 -0.21 4.53 27.47
N GLN A 62 0.47 5.55 27.97
CA GLN A 62 -0.11 6.53 28.90
C GLN A 62 -1.10 7.48 28.20
N ASP A 63 -0.74 7.97 27.01
CA ASP A 63 -1.55 8.90 26.24
C ASP A 63 -2.78 8.22 25.59
N PHE A 64 -2.67 6.91 25.28
CA PHE A 64 -3.68 6.11 24.58
C PHE A 64 -3.91 4.74 25.26
N PRO A 65 -4.44 4.71 26.50
CA PRO A 65 -4.50 3.48 27.31
C PRO A 65 -5.44 2.39 26.79
N ASP A 66 -6.46 2.77 26.01
CA ASP A 66 -7.48 1.86 25.47
C ASP A 66 -7.19 1.43 24.02
N GLU A 67 -6.05 1.85 23.47
CA GLU A 67 -5.71 1.68 22.06
C GLU A 67 -4.62 0.62 21.87
N ASP A 68 -4.69 -0.08 20.75
CA ASP A 68 -3.58 -0.86 20.20
C ASP A 68 -2.37 0.04 19.93
N ILE A 69 -1.14 -0.50 20.02
CA ILE A 69 0.07 0.30 19.83
C ILE A 69 0.14 0.92 18.42
N ALA A 70 -0.38 0.25 17.39
CA ALA A 70 -0.47 0.79 16.04
C ALA A 70 -1.40 2.01 15.99
N ALA A 71 -2.57 1.93 16.61
CA ALA A 71 -3.51 3.05 16.70
C ALA A 71 -2.91 4.23 17.49
N ALA A 72 -2.21 3.95 18.59
CA ALA A 72 -1.50 4.96 19.37
C ALA A 72 -0.40 5.66 18.53
N MET A 73 0.41 4.90 17.79
CA MET A 73 1.44 5.45 16.88
C MET A 73 0.83 6.32 15.78
N ILE A 74 -0.29 5.90 15.16
CA ILE A 74 -1.01 6.67 14.13
C ILE A 74 -1.46 8.02 14.70
N LYS A 75 -2.15 8.01 15.84
CA LYS A 75 -2.67 9.22 16.48
C LYS A 75 -1.54 10.17 16.88
N TYR A 76 -0.45 9.62 17.41
CA TYR A 76 0.72 10.39 17.84
C TYR A 76 1.48 11.04 16.67
N ALA A 77 1.86 10.28 15.64
CA ALA A 77 2.52 10.84 14.46
C ALA A 77 1.60 11.80 13.71
N GLY A 78 0.28 11.56 13.76
CA GLY A 78 -0.74 12.38 13.13
C GLY A 78 -0.87 13.75 13.73
N ALA A 79 -0.90 13.81 15.06
CA ALA A 79 -0.89 15.05 15.79
C ALA A 79 0.35 15.90 15.46
N GLN A 80 1.54 15.28 15.32
CA GLN A 80 2.75 15.98 14.90
C GLN A 80 2.59 16.61 13.50
N ALA A 81 2.13 15.82 12.52
CA ALA A 81 1.99 16.29 11.14
C ALA A 81 0.94 17.41 11.00
N LEU A 82 -0.22 17.26 11.65
CA LEU A 82 -1.27 18.28 11.67
C LEU A 82 -0.80 19.57 12.37
N ALA A 83 -0.11 19.45 13.50
CA ALA A 83 0.44 20.58 14.22
C ALA A 83 1.46 21.35 13.37
N GLN A 84 2.39 20.66 12.69
CA GLN A 84 3.35 21.29 11.79
C GLN A 84 2.67 21.97 10.59
N ALA A 85 1.59 21.38 10.07
CA ALA A 85 0.80 21.97 8.99
C ALA A 85 -0.08 23.15 9.44
N GLY A 86 -0.15 23.46 10.73
CA GLY A 86 -1.04 24.49 11.27
C GLY A 86 -2.53 24.11 11.18
N ILE A 87 -2.85 22.83 11.03
CA ILE A 87 -4.22 22.32 10.98
C ILE A 87 -4.58 21.86 12.39
N PRO A 88 -5.50 22.53 13.09
CA PRO A 88 -5.88 22.10 14.42
C PRO A 88 -6.56 20.73 14.35
N ALA A 89 -6.05 19.76 15.11
CA ALA A 89 -6.77 18.51 15.33
C ALA A 89 -8.06 18.84 16.09
N LYS A 90 -9.20 18.71 15.41
CA LYS A 90 -10.52 18.96 16.02
C LYS A 90 -11.25 17.64 16.22
N ALA A 91 -10.87 16.91 17.27
CA ALA A 91 -11.57 15.69 17.65
C ALA A 91 -13.08 15.96 17.74
N GLY A 92 -13.88 15.15 17.04
CA GLY A 92 -15.34 15.29 16.98
C GLY A 92 -15.90 16.43 16.11
N GLN A 93 -15.07 17.24 15.43
CA GLN A 93 -15.51 18.20 14.42
C GLN A 93 -14.89 17.85 13.06
N ALA A 94 -15.55 16.95 12.34
CA ALA A 94 -15.09 16.44 11.06
C ALA A 94 -15.03 17.55 9.98
N ASP A 95 -13.83 17.80 9.44
CA ASP A 95 -13.64 18.69 8.29
C ASP A 95 -13.76 17.90 6.99
N ARG A 96 -14.78 18.22 6.18
CA ARG A 96 -15.06 17.57 4.89
C ARG A 96 -13.97 17.76 3.83
N ARG A 97 -13.06 18.72 4.03
CA ARG A 97 -11.92 19.00 3.15
C ARG A 97 -10.61 18.42 3.66
N LEU A 98 -10.62 17.74 4.82
CA LEU A 98 -9.51 16.96 5.34
C LEU A 98 -9.78 15.46 5.09
N ALA A 99 -9.12 14.90 4.09
CA ALA A 99 -9.17 13.48 3.76
C ALA A 99 -8.13 12.67 4.54
N LEU A 100 -8.33 11.34 4.59
CA LEU A 100 -7.47 10.39 5.27
C LEU A 100 -7.05 9.26 4.33
N VAL A 101 -5.76 8.94 4.29
CA VAL A 101 -5.25 7.72 3.66
C VAL A 101 -4.42 6.93 4.67
N LEU A 102 -4.84 5.72 5.02
CA LEU A 102 -4.09 4.77 5.82
C LEU A 102 -3.38 3.75 4.93
N ALA A 103 -2.12 3.47 5.24
CA ALA A 103 -1.32 2.47 4.57
C ALA A 103 -0.67 1.55 5.59
N THR A 104 -0.59 0.26 5.28
CA THR A 104 -0.01 -0.72 6.20
C THR A 104 0.28 -2.01 5.45
N ASN A 105 1.24 -2.79 5.92
CA ASN A 105 1.49 -4.11 5.39
C ASN A 105 0.56 -5.16 6.02
N PHE A 106 0.35 -5.12 7.34
CA PHE A 106 -0.39 -6.15 8.08
C PHE A 106 -1.68 -5.67 8.76
N GLY A 107 -1.90 -4.36 8.90
CA GLY A 107 -2.95 -3.81 9.75
C GLY A 107 -2.59 -3.87 11.24
N PRO A 108 -3.56 -3.64 12.14
CA PRO A 108 -3.37 -3.71 13.59
C PRO A 108 -3.27 -5.18 14.05
N MET A 109 -2.13 -5.80 13.74
CA MET A 109 -1.91 -7.23 13.93
C MET A 109 -1.84 -7.64 15.40
N GLU A 110 -1.40 -6.77 16.31
CA GLU A 110 -1.42 -7.06 17.76
C GLU A 110 -2.85 -7.32 18.25
N SER A 111 -3.78 -6.41 17.93
CA SER A 111 -5.22 -6.61 18.20
C SER A 111 -5.78 -7.88 17.54
N LEU A 112 -5.40 -8.13 16.28
CA LEU A 112 -5.91 -9.29 15.55
C LEU A 112 -5.38 -10.63 16.13
N GLU A 113 -4.13 -10.67 16.57
CA GLU A 113 -3.57 -11.81 17.30
C GLU A 113 -4.34 -12.06 18.59
N TRP A 114 -4.70 -11.02 19.36
CA TRP A 114 -5.51 -11.17 20.57
C TRP A 114 -6.91 -11.72 20.28
N ALA A 115 -7.58 -11.16 19.27
CA ALA A 115 -8.87 -11.64 18.80
C ALA A 115 -8.81 -13.13 18.41
N TRP A 116 -7.77 -13.54 17.67
CA TRP A 116 -7.64 -14.94 17.29
C TRP A 116 -7.21 -15.85 18.44
N ARG A 117 -6.44 -15.38 19.43
CA ARG A 117 -6.20 -16.14 20.68
C ARG A 117 -7.50 -16.37 21.43
N GLU A 118 -8.37 -15.37 21.57
CA GLU A 118 -9.71 -15.53 22.16
C GLU A 118 -10.49 -16.64 21.45
N ARG A 119 -10.47 -16.65 20.10
CA ARG A 119 -11.11 -17.70 19.31
C ARG A 119 -10.55 -19.08 19.63
N LEU A 120 -9.23 -19.24 19.68
CA LEU A 120 -8.61 -20.54 19.94
C LEU A 120 -8.90 -21.03 21.37
N ASP A 121 -8.84 -20.13 22.36
CA ASP A 121 -9.00 -20.46 23.78
C ASP A 121 -10.47 -20.72 24.16
N THR A 122 -11.40 -19.94 23.62
CA THR A 122 -12.81 -19.94 24.04
C THR A 122 -13.75 -20.58 23.02
N GLN A 123 -13.28 -20.84 21.79
CA GLN A 123 -14.10 -21.23 20.65
C GLN A 123 -15.14 -20.17 20.23
N SER A 124 -15.10 -18.97 20.82
CA SER A 124 -15.91 -17.80 20.47
C SER A 124 -15.02 -16.60 20.12
N LEU A 125 -15.52 -15.67 19.32
CA LEU A 125 -14.87 -14.38 19.08
C LEU A 125 -15.90 -13.26 19.20
N SER A 126 -15.67 -12.36 20.14
CA SER A 126 -16.53 -11.19 20.34
C SER A 126 -16.28 -10.09 19.31
N ASP A 127 -17.31 -9.29 19.01
CA ASP A 127 -17.18 -8.08 18.21
C ASP A 127 -16.22 -7.07 18.87
N ALA A 128 -16.18 -7.01 20.20
CA ALA A 128 -15.35 -6.06 20.95
C ALA A 128 -13.85 -6.31 20.74
N SER A 129 -13.41 -7.57 20.78
CA SER A 129 -12.00 -7.92 20.54
C SER A 129 -11.57 -7.69 19.08
N PHE A 130 -12.52 -7.77 18.14
CA PHE A 130 -12.25 -7.62 16.71
C PHE A 130 -12.37 -6.17 16.22
N ALA A 131 -13.13 -5.32 16.92
CA ALA A 131 -13.38 -3.93 16.55
C ALA A 131 -12.10 -3.11 16.27
N PRO A 132 -11.01 -3.21 17.06
CA PRO A 132 -9.78 -2.46 16.78
C PRO A 132 -9.18 -2.74 15.40
N PHE A 133 -9.43 -3.93 14.84
CA PHE A 133 -9.04 -4.28 13.47
C PHE A 133 -10.01 -3.75 12.41
N ASP A 134 -11.31 -3.93 12.64
CA ASP A 134 -12.36 -3.63 11.66
C ASP A 134 -12.62 -2.12 11.49
N ASP A 135 -12.42 -1.33 12.56
CA ASP A 135 -12.84 0.07 12.64
C ASP A 135 -11.68 1.09 12.64
N ILE A 136 -10.42 0.64 12.49
CA ILE A 136 -9.21 1.49 12.63
C ILE A 136 -9.24 2.77 11.78
N ILE A 137 -9.77 2.71 10.55
CA ILE A 137 -9.87 3.89 9.68
C ILE A 137 -10.95 4.88 10.15
N GLN A 138 -12.09 4.40 10.63
CA GLN A 138 -13.14 5.24 11.21
C GLN A 138 -12.65 5.90 12.49
N ASP A 139 -12.03 5.14 13.38
CA ASP A 139 -11.56 5.62 14.67
C ASP A 139 -10.43 6.65 14.50
N THR A 140 -9.53 6.40 13.56
CA THR A 140 -8.48 7.36 13.20
C THR A 140 -9.08 8.64 12.63
N ALA A 141 -10.03 8.54 11.71
CA ALA A 141 -10.67 9.71 11.12
C ALA A 141 -11.41 10.55 12.17
N ALA A 142 -12.14 9.91 13.09
CA ALA A 142 -12.85 10.57 14.17
C ALA A 142 -11.90 11.27 15.15
N ALA A 143 -10.81 10.59 15.53
CA ALA A 143 -9.80 11.12 16.44
C ALA A 143 -9.07 12.36 15.88
N LEU A 144 -8.83 12.38 14.57
CA LEU A 144 -8.04 13.42 13.90
C LEU A 144 -8.90 14.46 13.16
N GLY A 145 -10.23 14.35 13.21
CA GLY A 145 -11.15 15.29 12.58
C GLY A 145 -11.22 15.19 11.04
N CYS A 146 -10.87 14.05 10.47
CA CYS A 146 -10.90 13.82 9.01
C CYS A 146 -12.33 13.49 8.55
N GLY A 147 -13.01 14.47 7.94
CA GLY A 147 -14.38 14.32 7.44
C GLY A 147 -14.50 14.16 5.92
N GLY A 148 -13.39 14.21 5.19
CA GLY A 148 -13.34 14.02 3.74
C GLY A 148 -13.26 12.54 3.34
N PRO A 149 -12.90 12.25 2.07
CA PRO A 149 -12.63 10.90 1.59
C PRO A 149 -11.66 10.12 2.49
N GLN A 150 -11.89 8.82 2.64
CA GLN A 150 -11.10 7.94 3.50
C GLN A 150 -10.70 6.70 2.70
N ALA A 151 -9.40 6.43 2.62
CA ALA A 151 -8.87 5.25 1.97
C ALA A 151 -7.95 4.46 2.91
N GLN A 152 -8.00 3.14 2.87
CA GLN A 152 -7.04 2.25 3.51
C GLN A 152 -6.48 1.28 2.47
N ILE A 153 -5.15 1.19 2.37
CA ILE A 153 -4.48 0.42 1.33
C ILE A 153 -3.41 -0.52 1.90
N SER A 154 -3.13 -1.59 1.17
CA SER A 154 -1.97 -2.45 1.41
C SER A 154 -1.29 -2.80 0.08
N MET A 155 -0.10 -2.26 -0.13
CA MET A 155 0.80 -2.59 -1.23
C MET A 155 2.05 -3.29 -0.68
N SER A 156 1.88 -4.04 0.40
CA SER A 156 2.94 -4.62 1.21
C SER A 156 3.97 -3.55 1.66
N CYS A 157 5.27 -3.80 1.50
CA CYS A 157 6.34 -2.87 1.86
C CYS A 157 6.34 -1.55 1.05
N ALA A 158 5.57 -1.48 -0.04
CA ALA A 158 5.39 -0.26 -0.84
C ALA A 158 4.21 0.62 -0.38
N SER A 159 3.45 0.20 0.65
CA SER A 159 2.21 0.87 1.09
C SER A 159 2.36 2.35 1.36
N GLY A 160 3.33 2.75 2.19
CA GLY A 160 3.48 4.16 2.58
C GLY A 160 3.79 5.10 1.40
N ALA A 161 4.57 4.64 0.42
CA ALA A 161 4.81 5.41 -0.80
C ALA A 161 3.58 5.38 -1.73
N ALA A 162 2.93 4.22 -1.89
CA ALA A 162 1.72 4.09 -2.70
C ALA A 162 0.56 4.99 -2.22
N ALA A 163 0.45 5.19 -0.89
CA ALA A 163 -0.59 6.01 -0.28
C ALA A 163 -0.53 7.48 -0.73
N LEU A 164 0.67 7.98 -1.03
CA LEU A 164 0.84 9.35 -1.56
C LEU A 164 0.29 9.50 -2.99
N SER A 165 0.22 8.41 -3.78
CA SER A 165 -0.46 8.43 -5.07
C SER A 165 -1.98 8.61 -4.90
N VAL A 166 -2.59 7.87 -3.97
CA VAL A 166 -4.03 8.00 -3.67
C VAL A 166 -4.36 9.39 -3.14
N ALA A 167 -3.54 9.90 -2.22
CA ALA A 167 -3.69 11.25 -1.70
C ALA A 167 -3.56 12.33 -2.78
N ARG A 168 -2.63 12.14 -3.73
CA ARG A 168 -2.51 13.03 -4.88
C ARG A 168 -3.76 13.01 -5.76
N ASP A 169 -4.35 11.84 -5.99
CA ASP A 169 -5.58 11.71 -6.78
C ASP A 169 -6.76 12.43 -6.10
N MET A 170 -6.88 12.33 -4.77
CA MET A 170 -7.90 13.06 -4.01
C MET A 170 -7.76 14.58 -4.16
N LEU A 171 -6.53 15.10 -4.15
CA LEU A 171 -6.25 16.53 -4.39
C LEU A 171 -6.50 16.93 -5.84
N ALA A 172 -6.12 16.08 -6.81
CA ALA A 172 -6.26 16.34 -8.24
C ALA A 172 -7.72 16.35 -8.70
N ALA A 173 -8.56 15.56 -8.04
CA ALA A 173 -10.01 15.53 -8.24
C ALA A 173 -10.76 16.63 -7.46
N ASP A 174 -10.05 17.53 -6.77
CA ASP A 174 -10.63 18.53 -5.87
C ASP A 174 -11.59 17.93 -4.81
N ARG A 175 -11.32 16.69 -4.36
CA ARG A 175 -12.12 16.00 -3.33
C ARG A 175 -11.63 16.31 -1.92
N ALA A 176 -10.46 16.95 -1.78
CA ALA A 176 -9.88 17.42 -0.52
C ALA A 176 -8.98 18.64 -0.72
N ASP A 177 -8.81 19.46 0.31
CA ASP A 177 -7.82 20.54 0.35
C ASP A 177 -6.52 20.08 1.02
N HIS A 178 -6.67 19.18 1.99
CA HIS A 178 -5.61 18.56 2.74
C HIS A 178 -5.87 17.06 2.79
N VAL A 179 -4.82 16.27 2.59
CA VAL A 179 -4.88 14.83 2.79
C VAL A 179 -3.86 14.46 3.85
N LEU A 180 -4.35 13.89 4.94
CA LEU A 180 -3.53 13.31 5.97
C LEU A 180 -3.23 11.85 5.60
N VAL A 181 -1.97 11.54 5.37
CA VAL A 181 -1.50 10.23 4.97
C VAL A 181 -0.72 9.60 6.11
N PHE A 182 -1.10 8.38 6.48
CA PHE A 182 -0.40 7.57 7.46
C PHE A 182 0.09 6.28 6.84
N ALA A 183 1.26 5.86 7.29
CA ALA A 183 1.73 4.51 7.05
C ALA A 183 2.26 3.93 8.36
N TYR A 184 1.84 2.72 8.73
CA TYR A 184 2.13 2.13 10.03
C TYR A 184 2.25 0.61 9.95
N ASP A 185 3.00 0.04 10.88
CA ASP A 185 2.91 -1.37 11.29
C ASP A 185 3.56 -1.54 12.67
N ALA A 186 2.96 -2.38 13.51
CA ALA A 186 3.52 -2.82 14.79
C ALA A 186 4.25 -4.15 14.65
N LEU A 187 5.28 -4.36 15.47
CA LEU A 187 5.96 -5.66 15.51
C LEU A 187 5.06 -6.67 16.25
N SER A 188 4.85 -7.84 15.67
CA SER A 188 4.03 -8.91 16.23
C SER A 188 4.66 -10.29 15.98
N GLU A 189 4.24 -11.32 16.72
CA GLU A 189 4.80 -12.67 16.56
C GLU A 189 4.41 -13.26 15.19
N PHE A 190 3.20 -12.98 14.72
CA PHE A 190 2.68 -13.35 13.40
C PHE A 190 3.60 -12.85 12.28
N CYS A 191 3.90 -11.55 12.26
CA CYS A 191 4.73 -10.98 11.20
C CYS A 191 6.17 -11.49 11.29
N TRP A 192 6.73 -11.56 12.50
CA TRP A 192 8.09 -12.06 12.71
C TRP A 192 8.25 -13.53 12.30
N CYS A 193 7.27 -14.37 12.64
CA CYS A 193 7.26 -15.78 12.27
C CYS A 193 7.24 -15.97 10.76
N GLY A 194 6.29 -15.32 10.09
CA GLY A 194 6.15 -15.46 8.65
C GLY A 194 7.38 -14.97 7.88
N LEU A 195 7.92 -13.82 8.27
CA LEU A 195 9.11 -13.23 7.64
C LEU A 195 10.37 -14.06 7.93
N SER A 196 10.50 -14.63 9.14
CA SER A 196 11.56 -15.59 9.48
C SER A 196 11.47 -16.85 8.61
N ASN A 197 10.28 -17.39 8.40
CA ASN A 197 10.07 -18.62 7.62
C ASN A 197 10.26 -18.40 6.11
N LEU A 198 10.08 -17.17 5.63
CA LEU A 198 10.50 -16.76 4.27
C LEU A 198 12.01 -16.59 4.12
N ARG A 199 12.79 -16.71 5.20
CA ARG A 199 14.26 -16.55 5.22
C ARG A 199 14.72 -15.17 4.73
N THR A 200 13.91 -14.14 4.99
CA THR A 200 14.26 -12.76 4.63
C THR A 200 15.05 -12.07 5.73
N ILE A 201 14.94 -12.53 6.97
CA ILE A 201 15.59 -11.93 8.15
C ILE A 201 17.05 -12.37 8.25
N THR A 202 17.96 -11.41 8.37
CA THR A 202 19.39 -11.68 8.63
C THR A 202 19.61 -12.05 10.09
N THR A 203 20.56 -12.95 10.38
CA THR A 203 21.02 -13.28 11.75
C THR A 203 22.19 -12.41 12.22
N ASP A 204 22.63 -11.45 11.41
CA ASP A 204 23.75 -10.54 11.68
C ASP A 204 23.20 -9.10 11.74
N VAL A 205 23.69 -8.20 10.89
CA VAL A 205 23.22 -6.82 10.75
C VAL A 205 22.76 -6.54 9.33
N MET A 206 21.96 -5.49 9.15
CA MET A 206 21.61 -4.99 7.82
C MET A 206 22.82 -4.31 7.18
N ARG A 207 23.15 -4.69 5.94
CA ARG A 207 24.25 -4.15 5.13
C ARG A 207 23.79 -3.94 3.68
N PRO A 208 22.90 -2.98 3.41
CA PRO A 208 22.38 -2.79 2.05
C PRO A 208 23.51 -2.60 1.02
N PHE A 209 23.36 -3.26 -0.13
CA PHE A 209 24.32 -3.33 -1.25
C PHE A 209 25.72 -3.90 -0.92
N ASP A 210 25.99 -4.30 0.32
CA ASP A 210 27.27 -4.92 0.71
C ASP A 210 27.34 -6.36 0.20
N LYS A 211 28.53 -6.81 -0.18
CA LYS A 211 28.80 -8.18 -0.64
C LYS A 211 28.43 -9.25 0.40
N ARG A 212 28.45 -8.90 1.70
CA ARG A 212 28.18 -9.81 2.83
C ARG A 212 26.74 -9.70 3.35
N ARG A 213 25.85 -9.02 2.62
CA ARG A 213 24.44 -8.91 3.02
C ARG A 213 23.76 -10.28 3.01
N SER A 214 22.89 -10.52 3.97
CA SER A 214 22.25 -11.81 4.19
C SER A 214 20.75 -11.72 4.48
N GLY A 215 20.16 -10.53 4.44
CA GLY A 215 18.77 -10.31 4.80
C GLY A 215 18.51 -8.95 5.44
N THR A 216 17.28 -8.76 5.89
CA THR A 216 16.76 -7.54 6.53
C THR A 216 16.59 -7.71 8.05
N ILE A 217 16.34 -6.62 8.76
CA ILE A 217 15.80 -6.59 10.12
C ILE A 217 14.50 -5.78 10.05
N PHE A 218 13.41 -6.32 10.60
CA PHE A 218 12.13 -5.61 10.62
C PHE A 218 12.02 -4.68 11.82
N SER A 219 11.22 -3.65 11.66
CA SER A 219 11.00 -2.63 12.67
C SER A 219 9.57 -2.15 12.66
N GLU A 220 9.11 -1.65 13.79
CA GLU A 220 7.81 -1.02 13.92
C GLU A 220 7.91 0.50 13.89
N GLY A 221 6.79 1.13 13.56
CA GLY A 221 6.67 2.58 13.59
C GLY A 221 5.48 3.08 12.80
N ALA A 222 5.25 4.38 12.88
CA ALA A 222 4.30 5.09 12.04
C ALA A 222 4.93 6.37 11.48
N ALA A 223 4.62 6.66 10.23
CA ALA A 223 4.95 7.88 9.54
C ALA A 223 3.67 8.59 9.12
N ALA A 224 3.66 9.92 9.20
CA ALA A 224 2.51 10.75 8.88
C ALA A 224 2.96 11.95 8.04
N VAL A 225 2.18 12.30 7.02
CA VAL A 225 2.37 13.56 6.28
C VAL A 225 1.04 14.22 5.98
N VAL A 226 1.03 15.55 5.94
CA VAL A 226 -0.07 16.33 5.36
C VAL A 226 0.34 16.77 3.96
N LEU A 227 -0.43 16.36 2.97
CA LEU A 227 -0.32 16.86 1.60
C LEU A 227 -1.38 17.92 1.34
N THR A 228 -1.01 18.96 0.59
CA THR A 228 -1.95 20.01 0.17
C THR A 228 -1.56 20.59 -1.18
N THR A 229 -2.54 21.16 -1.86
CA THR A 229 -2.37 22.03 -3.03
C THR A 229 -2.48 23.52 -2.69
N LYS A 230 -2.87 23.85 -1.45
CA LYS A 230 -2.97 25.24 -0.98
C LYS A 230 -1.60 25.85 -0.76
N THR A 231 -1.50 27.14 -1.04
CA THR A 231 -0.26 27.93 -0.89
C THR A 231 -0.19 28.69 0.45
N ASP A 232 -1.12 28.40 1.36
CA ASP A 232 -1.36 29.21 2.55
C ASP A 232 -0.34 28.96 3.68
N ALA A 233 0.39 27.83 3.60
CA ALA A 233 1.47 27.47 4.52
C ALA A 233 2.78 27.22 3.76
N PRO A 234 3.96 27.47 4.36
CA PRO A 234 5.23 27.14 3.73
C PRO A 234 5.34 25.64 3.43
N ALA A 235 5.49 25.29 2.15
CA ALA A 235 5.74 23.92 1.74
C ALA A 235 7.12 23.44 2.24
N LEU A 236 7.16 22.25 2.82
CA LEU A 236 8.38 21.57 3.27
C LEU A 236 9.16 20.97 2.09
N ALA A 237 8.42 20.41 1.14
CA ALA A 237 8.86 19.90 -0.14
C ALA A 237 7.64 19.80 -1.07
N ALA A 238 7.89 19.57 -2.35
CA ALA A 238 6.84 19.23 -3.32
C ALA A 238 7.00 17.80 -3.81
N MET A 239 5.89 17.20 -4.24
CA MET A 239 5.83 15.87 -4.85
C MET A 239 5.22 15.98 -6.24
N PRO A 240 5.98 16.39 -7.26
CA PRO A 240 5.46 16.56 -8.62
C PRO A 240 5.02 15.24 -9.27
N GLY A 241 5.52 14.09 -8.83
CA GLY A 241 5.15 12.80 -9.41
C GLY A 241 5.18 11.66 -8.41
N ALA A 242 4.28 10.71 -8.60
CA ALA A 242 4.32 9.39 -7.98
C ALA A 242 3.57 8.38 -8.85
N ALA A 243 4.00 7.13 -8.81
CA ALA A 243 3.38 6.05 -9.54
C ALA A 243 3.40 4.77 -8.73
N THR A 244 2.49 3.86 -9.06
CA THR A 244 2.49 2.48 -8.59
C THR A 244 2.39 1.53 -9.76
N ASN A 245 2.90 0.30 -9.62
CA ASN A 245 2.66 -0.78 -10.57
C ASN A 245 2.77 -2.16 -9.91
N ASN A 246 2.62 -3.21 -10.72
CA ASN A 246 2.90 -4.58 -10.32
C ASN A 246 3.90 -5.25 -11.28
N ASN A 247 4.73 -6.16 -10.77
CA ASN A 247 5.67 -6.95 -11.57
C ASN A 247 4.98 -8.00 -12.45
N ALA A 248 3.74 -8.41 -12.14
CA ALA A 248 3.01 -9.48 -12.80
C ALA A 248 3.82 -10.80 -12.94
N PHE A 249 4.70 -11.08 -11.97
CA PHE A 249 5.71 -12.13 -12.10
C PHE A 249 5.59 -13.24 -11.05
N HIS A 250 5.75 -12.91 -9.77
CA HIS A 250 5.77 -13.90 -8.68
C HIS A 250 5.37 -13.28 -7.34
N MET A 251 4.83 -14.09 -6.44
CA MET A 251 4.35 -13.61 -5.13
C MET A 251 5.48 -13.10 -4.22
N THR A 252 6.64 -13.75 -4.20
CA THR A 252 7.71 -13.39 -3.24
C THR A 252 9.06 -13.10 -3.88
N ALA A 253 9.20 -13.35 -5.19
CA ALA A 253 10.48 -13.25 -5.88
C ALA A 253 10.45 -12.05 -6.83
N PRO A 254 11.48 -11.20 -6.83
CA PRO A 254 11.60 -10.16 -7.85
C PRO A 254 11.94 -10.80 -9.21
N SER A 255 11.51 -10.16 -10.30
CA SER A 255 11.99 -10.54 -11.63
C SER A 255 13.47 -10.18 -11.78
N LYS A 256 14.22 -11.03 -12.50
CA LYS A 256 15.66 -10.83 -12.73
C LYS A 256 15.96 -9.66 -13.67
N ASP A 257 15.00 -9.27 -14.51
CA ASP A 257 15.13 -8.12 -15.41
C ASP A 257 15.06 -6.77 -14.68
N ALA A 258 14.61 -6.78 -13.42
CA ALA A 258 14.38 -5.60 -12.60
C ALA A 258 13.43 -4.55 -13.22
N GLU A 259 12.55 -5.00 -14.12
CA GLU A 259 11.81 -4.09 -14.99
C GLU A 259 10.71 -3.34 -14.23
N GLY A 260 10.05 -3.99 -13.27
CA GLY A 260 8.98 -3.34 -12.51
C GLY A 260 9.41 -2.11 -11.73
N SER A 261 10.54 -2.17 -11.00
CA SER A 261 11.11 -1.01 -10.30
C SER A 261 11.59 0.06 -11.28
N ARG A 262 12.18 -0.32 -12.42
CA ARG A 262 12.59 0.63 -13.45
C ARG A 262 11.39 1.37 -14.04
N LEU A 263 10.32 0.64 -14.36
CA LEU A 263 9.09 1.18 -14.96
C LEU A 263 8.34 2.08 -13.98
N VAL A 264 8.21 1.72 -12.71
CA VAL A 264 7.49 2.57 -11.74
C VAL A 264 8.24 3.88 -11.50
N MET A 265 9.57 3.85 -11.42
CA MET A 265 10.39 5.07 -11.33
C MET A 265 10.27 5.92 -12.59
N ALA A 266 10.27 5.32 -13.78
CA ALA A 266 10.05 6.02 -15.03
C ALA A 266 8.65 6.65 -15.11
N ALA A 267 7.62 5.94 -14.61
CA ALA A 267 6.25 6.46 -14.54
C ALA A 267 6.13 7.64 -13.56
N ALA A 268 6.81 7.58 -12.41
CA ALA A 268 6.86 8.70 -11.46
C ALA A 268 7.56 9.94 -12.06
N LEU A 269 8.65 9.74 -12.80
CA LEU A 269 9.31 10.81 -13.56
C LEU A 269 8.40 11.40 -14.63
N HIS A 270 7.70 10.54 -15.38
CA HIS A 270 6.73 10.97 -16.39
C HIS A 270 5.61 11.82 -15.77
N ALA A 271 5.02 11.35 -14.66
CA ALA A 271 4.01 12.10 -13.91
C ALA A 271 4.53 13.46 -13.40
N ALA A 272 5.83 13.55 -13.07
CA ALA A 272 6.47 14.80 -12.67
C ALA A 272 6.82 15.74 -13.84
N GLY A 273 6.63 15.32 -15.10
CA GLY A 273 7.14 16.04 -16.26
C GLY A 273 8.67 16.13 -16.30
N MET A 274 9.36 15.17 -15.69
CA MET A 274 10.81 15.15 -15.51
C MET A 274 11.44 13.96 -16.24
N THR A 275 12.73 14.09 -16.55
CA THR A 275 13.56 12.99 -17.05
C THR A 275 14.54 12.53 -15.97
N ALA A 276 15.17 11.37 -16.19
CA ALA A 276 16.21 10.87 -15.30
C ALA A 276 17.37 11.88 -15.08
N ASP A 277 17.58 12.81 -16.03
CA ASP A 277 18.61 13.86 -15.96
C ASP A 277 18.39 14.88 -14.84
N ALA A 278 17.14 15.07 -14.40
CA ALA A 278 16.81 16.01 -13.33
C ALA A 278 17.11 15.46 -11.91
N ILE A 279 17.29 14.14 -11.77
CA ILE A 279 17.52 13.50 -10.47
C ILE A 279 18.95 13.71 -10.00
N GLU A 280 19.09 14.05 -8.71
CA GLU A 280 20.38 14.30 -8.04
C GLU A 280 20.60 13.35 -6.85
N HIS A 281 19.52 12.81 -6.28
CA HIS A 281 19.54 11.90 -5.13
C HIS A 281 18.53 10.75 -5.31
N ILE A 282 18.90 9.57 -4.83
CA ILE A 282 18.04 8.37 -4.85
C ILE A 282 17.84 7.92 -3.41
N CYS A 283 16.59 7.71 -3.00
CA CYS A 283 16.27 6.90 -1.83
C CYS A 283 15.88 5.50 -2.30
N ALA A 284 16.77 4.53 -2.12
CA ALA A 284 16.55 3.16 -2.55
C ALA A 284 15.73 2.37 -1.53
N HIS A 285 15.05 1.33 -1.99
CA HIS A 285 14.34 0.37 -1.16
C HIS A 285 15.32 -0.47 -0.31
N ALA A 286 16.42 -0.94 -0.88
CA ALA A 286 17.65 -1.39 -0.23
C ALA A 286 17.46 -2.21 1.07
N THR A 287 16.85 -3.39 0.95
CA THR A 287 16.48 -4.24 2.10
C THR A 287 17.62 -5.09 2.64
N SER A 288 18.84 -4.99 2.10
CA SER A 288 19.97 -5.86 2.50
C SER A 288 19.73 -7.35 2.16
N THR A 289 18.73 -7.64 1.32
CA THR A 289 18.52 -8.98 0.76
C THR A 289 19.29 -9.13 -0.55
N SER A 290 19.81 -10.33 -0.82
CA SER A 290 20.59 -10.57 -2.04
C SER A 290 19.78 -10.27 -3.30
N ALA A 291 18.53 -10.75 -3.34
CA ALA A 291 17.65 -10.60 -4.49
C ALA A 291 17.32 -9.13 -4.74
N ASN A 292 16.72 -8.44 -3.75
CA ASN A 292 16.29 -7.04 -3.91
C ASN A 292 17.43 -6.12 -4.33
N ASP A 293 18.51 -6.09 -3.56
CA ASP A 293 19.54 -5.06 -3.73
C ASP A 293 20.21 -5.19 -5.11
N SER A 294 20.40 -6.43 -5.59
CA SER A 294 20.95 -6.68 -6.92
C SER A 294 19.99 -6.27 -8.05
N THR A 295 18.69 -6.59 -7.92
CA THR A 295 17.69 -6.18 -8.91
C THR A 295 17.47 -4.68 -8.89
N GLU A 296 17.42 -4.06 -7.72
CA GLU A 296 17.25 -2.61 -7.59
C GLU A 296 18.43 -1.84 -8.19
N ALA A 297 19.67 -2.27 -7.93
CA ALA A 297 20.84 -1.69 -8.57
C ALA A 297 20.80 -1.86 -10.11
N ALA A 298 20.26 -2.98 -10.60
CA ALA A 298 20.04 -3.16 -12.04
C ALA A 298 18.96 -2.21 -12.59
N ALA A 299 17.82 -2.04 -11.90
CA ALA A 299 16.78 -1.08 -12.28
C ALA A 299 17.32 0.36 -12.35
N LEU A 300 18.11 0.76 -11.34
CA LEU A 300 18.74 2.08 -11.29
C LEU A 300 19.77 2.27 -12.41
N ARG A 301 20.61 1.26 -12.70
CA ARG A 301 21.49 1.27 -13.89
C ARG A 301 20.69 1.44 -15.18
N ASN A 302 19.61 0.69 -15.34
CA ASN A 302 18.80 0.71 -16.55
C ASN A 302 18.07 2.05 -16.74
N LEU A 303 17.72 2.74 -15.64
CA LEU A 303 17.05 4.04 -15.68
C LEU A 303 18.02 5.22 -15.87
N PHE A 304 19.13 5.24 -15.13
CA PHE A 304 20.05 6.38 -15.07
C PHE A 304 21.29 6.22 -15.97
N GLY A 305 21.53 5.03 -16.51
CA GLY A 305 22.68 4.73 -17.37
C GLY A 305 24.00 5.11 -16.69
N THR A 306 24.85 5.83 -17.43
CA THR A 306 26.17 6.25 -16.95
C THR A 306 26.12 7.29 -15.82
N ARG A 307 25.03 8.05 -15.68
CA ARG A 307 24.87 9.04 -14.61
C ARG A 307 24.74 8.38 -13.24
N PHE A 308 24.32 7.11 -13.17
CA PHE A 308 24.06 6.44 -11.90
C PHE A 308 25.25 6.50 -10.93
N ALA A 309 26.48 6.35 -11.44
CA ALA A 309 27.71 6.41 -10.63
C ALA A 309 27.93 7.78 -9.93
N ALA A 310 27.34 8.86 -10.45
CA ALA A 310 27.44 10.20 -9.89
C ALA A 310 26.31 10.53 -8.90
N LEU A 311 25.24 9.73 -8.89
CA LEU A 311 24.09 9.93 -8.00
C LEU A 311 24.40 9.35 -6.62
N THR A 312 24.00 10.06 -5.59
CA THR A 312 24.01 9.55 -4.21
C THR A 312 22.78 8.69 -4.00
N THR A 313 22.97 7.49 -3.44
CA THR A 313 21.88 6.54 -3.15
C THR A 313 21.83 6.27 -1.65
N ALA A 314 20.78 6.74 -0.98
CA ALA A 314 20.55 6.43 0.42
C ALA A 314 19.90 5.04 0.58
N ALA A 315 20.33 4.30 1.61
CA ALA A 315 19.72 3.06 2.06
C ALA A 315 19.36 3.15 3.55
N HIS A 316 18.32 3.94 3.84
CA HIS A 316 17.93 4.33 5.19
C HIS A 316 17.55 3.15 6.10
N LYS A 317 17.10 2.03 5.53
CA LYS A 317 16.79 0.79 6.28
C LYS A 317 18.00 0.22 7.03
N SER A 318 19.23 0.57 6.66
CA SER A 318 20.40 0.21 7.47
C SER A 318 20.33 0.71 8.91
N GLN A 319 19.62 1.82 9.15
CA GLN A 319 19.47 2.45 10.48
C GLN A 319 18.06 2.30 11.05
N LEU A 320 17.04 2.50 10.21
CA LEU A 320 15.62 2.41 10.60
C LEU A 320 15.13 0.97 10.74
N GLY A 321 15.85 0.01 10.16
CA GLY A 321 15.30 -1.28 9.80
C GLY A 321 14.24 -1.16 8.71
N HIS A 322 13.57 -2.27 8.43
CA HIS A 322 12.42 -2.28 7.55
C HIS A 322 11.14 -2.03 8.35
N LEU A 323 10.65 -0.79 8.33
CA LEU A 323 9.40 -0.35 8.96
C LEU A 323 8.12 -0.89 8.27
N MET A 324 8.21 -2.06 7.64
CA MET A 324 7.13 -2.71 6.89
C MET A 324 6.38 -1.72 5.98
N GLY A 325 5.06 -1.57 6.11
CA GLY A 325 4.23 -0.66 5.34
C GLY A 325 4.53 0.81 5.56
N ALA A 326 5.11 1.19 6.71
CA ALA A 326 5.55 2.56 7.01
C ALA A 326 6.85 2.96 6.33
N ALA A 327 7.63 2.00 5.81
CA ALA A 327 8.99 2.23 5.31
C ALA A 327 9.07 3.33 4.25
N GLY A 328 8.30 3.22 3.17
CA GLY A 328 8.38 4.19 2.06
C GLY A 328 8.00 5.62 2.47
N LEU A 329 7.09 5.79 3.43
CA LEU A 329 6.68 7.11 3.90
C LEU A 329 7.70 7.71 4.87
N ALA A 330 8.24 6.90 5.79
CA ALA A 330 9.34 7.33 6.66
C ALA A 330 10.57 7.74 5.84
N GLU A 331 10.91 6.98 4.80
CA GLU A 331 12.01 7.27 3.88
C GLU A 331 11.79 8.56 3.08
N ALA A 332 10.54 8.84 2.68
CA ALA A 332 10.18 10.11 2.06
C ALA A 332 10.39 11.29 3.04
N ILE A 333 9.98 11.15 4.31
CA ILE A 333 10.21 12.17 5.36
C ILE A 333 11.70 12.42 5.55
N ILE A 334 12.53 11.36 5.67
CA ILE A 334 13.98 11.52 5.80
C ILE A 334 14.60 12.16 4.55
N THR A 335 14.08 11.85 3.36
CA THR A 335 14.51 12.49 2.11
C THR A 335 14.21 13.99 2.12
N VAL A 336 13.03 14.40 2.59
CA VAL A 336 12.66 15.81 2.77
C VAL A 336 13.58 16.49 3.79
N MET A 337 13.85 15.85 4.93
CA MET A 337 14.76 16.39 5.95
C MET A 337 16.19 16.55 5.40
N ALA A 338 16.70 15.56 4.66
CA ALA A 338 18.01 15.63 4.02
C ALA A 338 18.09 16.76 2.99
N MET A 339 17.01 16.98 2.23
CA MET A 339 16.90 18.06 1.26
C MET A 339 16.92 19.44 1.95
N GLN A 340 16.20 19.60 3.06
CA GLN A 340 16.12 20.87 3.79
C GLN A 340 17.44 21.22 4.51
N ASN A 341 18.09 20.21 5.10
CA ASN A 341 19.28 20.39 5.92
C ASN A 341 20.59 20.26 5.12
N GLY A 342 20.54 19.71 3.90
CA GLY A 342 21.73 19.46 3.08
C GLY A 342 22.67 18.38 3.63
N VAL A 343 22.16 17.50 4.48
CA VAL A 343 22.92 16.40 5.08
C VAL A 343 22.18 15.10 4.81
N ILE A 344 22.82 14.18 4.11
CA ILE A 344 22.25 12.87 3.83
C ILE A 344 22.78 11.89 4.88
N PRO A 345 21.92 11.19 5.65
CA PRO A 345 22.34 10.16 6.59
C PRO A 345 23.19 9.07 5.92
N PRO A 346 24.17 8.47 6.64
CA PRO A 346 24.96 7.37 6.11
C PRO A 346 24.14 6.11 5.89
N THR A 347 24.65 5.25 5.00
CA THR A 347 24.35 3.81 5.07
C THR A 347 25.37 3.15 5.99
N ILE A 348 24.90 2.65 7.14
CA ILE A 348 25.76 1.98 8.12
C ILE A 348 26.06 0.53 7.72
N ASN A 349 27.10 -0.06 8.34
CA ASN A 349 27.57 -1.43 8.12
C ASN A 349 28.01 -1.79 6.68
N HIS A 350 28.10 -0.81 5.78
CA HIS A 350 28.62 -1.00 4.43
C HIS A 350 30.16 -0.91 4.42
N GLU A 351 30.83 -1.97 3.98
CA GLU A 351 32.28 -2.04 3.88
C GLU A 351 32.78 -2.37 2.47
N GLN A 352 32.09 -3.29 1.77
CA GLN A 352 32.46 -3.72 0.43
C GLN A 352 31.22 -3.79 -0.46
N LEU A 353 31.18 -2.94 -1.49
CA LEU A 353 30.14 -2.98 -2.51
C LEU A 353 30.14 -4.34 -3.22
N ASP A 354 28.97 -4.94 -3.38
CA ASP A 354 28.80 -6.13 -4.20
C ASP A 354 28.98 -5.77 -5.69
N PRO A 355 29.81 -6.50 -6.47
CA PRO A 355 29.89 -6.33 -7.92
C PRO A 355 28.54 -6.34 -8.64
N ALA A 356 27.56 -7.11 -8.15
CA ALA A 356 26.21 -7.12 -8.72
C ALA A 356 25.49 -5.75 -8.58
N CYS A 357 25.89 -4.97 -7.58
CA CYS A 357 25.32 -3.67 -7.22
C CYS A 357 26.15 -2.47 -7.71
N GLU A 358 27.28 -2.68 -8.40
CA GLU A 358 28.05 -1.57 -8.98
C GLU A 358 27.22 -0.78 -10.02
N PRO A 359 27.34 0.56 -10.14
CA PRO A 359 28.23 1.46 -9.42
C PRO A 359 27.52 2.25 -8.29
N VAL A 360 26.60 1.63 -7.53
CA VAL A 360 25.86 2.32 -6.46
C VAL A 360 26.81 3.11 -5.53
N ASN A 361 26.56 4.41 -5.37
CA ASN A 361 27.20 5.22 -4.32
C ASN A 361 26.27 5.28 -3.09
N CYS A 362 26.44 4.29 -2.20
CA CYS A 362 25.56 4.07 -1.06
C CYS A 362 25.86 4.96 0.17
N ILE A 363 26.70 6.00 0.07
CA ILE A 363 27.00 6.89 1.20
C ILE A 363 27.53 6.10 2.42
N PRO A 364 28.63 5.33 2.29
CA PRO A 364 29.05 4.40 3.34
C PRO A 364 29.57 5.12 4.58
N ARG A 365 29.10 4.68 5.76
CA ARG A 365 29.64 4.96 7.12
C ARG A 365 29.52 6.39 7.66
N LYS A 366 29.54 7.43 6.84
CA LYS A 366 29.46 8.83 7.31
C LYS A 366 28.44 9.63 6.52
N ALA A 367 27.70 10.48 7.23
CA ALA A 367 26.79 11.42 6.61
C ALA A 367 27.53 12.30 5.59
N VAL A 368 26.85 12.65 4.50
CA VAL A 368 27.41 13.47 3.44
C VAL A 368 26.71 14.81 3.41
N VAL A 369 27.49 15.89 3.42
CA VAL A 369 27.00 17.24 3.16
C VAL A 369 26.80 17.40 1.67
N LYS A 370 25.55 17.43 1.23
CA LYS A 370 25.16 17.62 -0.17
C LYS A 370 23.79 18.27 -0.21
N GLN A 371 23.73 19.44 -0.81
CA GLN A 371 22.48 20.06 -1.23
C GLN A 371 21.99 19.39 -2.51
N PHE A 372 20.70 19.08 -2.58
CA PHE A 372 20.03 18.57 -3.78
C PHE A 372 18.61 19.14 -3.82
N GLN A 373 18.07 19.27 -5.02
CA GLN A 373 16.73 19.79 -5.28
C GLN A 373 15.76 18.68 -5.66
N THR A 374 16.23 17.63 -6.33
CA THR A 374 15.36 16.56 -6.82
C THR A 374 15.84 15.18 -6.37
N ALA A 375 14.94 14.44 -5.73
CA ALA A 375 15.13 13.06 -5.35
C ALA A 375 14.07 12.17 -6.00
N ILE A 376 14.45 10.91 -6.25
CA ILE A 376 13.50 9.84 -6.54
C ILE A 376 13.55 8.80 -5.43
N THR A 377 12.40 8.23 -5.09
CA THR A 377 12.31 7.09 -4.17
C THR A 377 11.88 5.83 -4.92
N ASN A 378 12.32 4.67 -4.44
CA ASN A 378 11.83 3.38 -4.89
C ASN A 378 11.35 2.57 -3.68
N SER A 379 10.22 1.90 -3.81
CA SER A 379 9.67 0.98 -2.81
C SER A 379 9.12 -0.25 -3.52
N ALA A 380 9.50 -1.43 -3.05
CA ALA A 380 9.06 -2.71 -3.60
C ALA A 380 8.49 -3.58 -2.47
N GLY A 381 7.47 -4.37 -2.77
CA GLY A 381 6.75 -5.19 -1.80
C GLY A 381 6.43 -6.58 -2.31
N ILE A 382 6.07 -7.46 -1.38
CA ILE A 382 5.59 -8.81 -1.69
C ILE A 382 4.36 -8.70 -2.59
N GLY A 383 4.26 -9.62 -3.55
CA GLY A 383 3.25 -9.65 -4.59
C GLY A 383 3.63 -8.87 -5.85
N GLY A 384 4.86 -8.36 -5.91
CA GLY A 384 5.35 -7.57 -7.04
C GLY A 384 4.92 -6.11 -7.02
N ASN A 385 4.42 -5.63 -5.88
CA ASN A 385 3.97 -4.25 -5.69
C ASN A 385 5.14 -3.28 -5.73
N ASN A 386 5.08 -2.24 -6.56
CA ASN A 386 6.07 -1.17 -6.48
C ASN A 386 5.41 0.20 -6.41
N ALA A 387 6.12 1.14 -5.80
CA ALA A 387 5.78 2.54 -5.76
C ALA A 387 7.04 3.39 -5.88
N ALA A 388 6.95 4.52 -6.57
CA ALA A 388 8.03 5.50 -6.67
C ALA A 388 7.47 6.92 -6.54
N LEU A 389 8.27 7.79 -5.92
CA LEU A 389 7.96 9.21 -5.73
C LEU A 389 9.08 10.04 -6.35
N VAL A 390 8.72 11.17 -6.97
CA VAL A 390 9.64 12.27 -7.23
C VAL A 390 9.39 13.33 -6.17
N ILE A 391 10.41 13.66 -5.39
CA ILE A 391 10.37 14.70 -4.36
C ILE A 391 11.26 15.83 -4.83
N HIS A 392 10.74 17.04 -4.80
CA HIS A 392 11.44 18.24 -5.21
C HIS A 392 11.45 19.27 -4.07
N SER A 393 12.43 20.16 -4.07
CA SER A 393 12.42 21.30 -3.16
C SER A 393 11.16 22.15 -3.35
N PRO A 394 10.74 22.94 -2.34
CA PRO A 394 9.47 23.68 -2.40
C PRO A 394 9.27 24.56 -3.63
N LYS A 395 10.36 25.02 -4.27
CA LYS A 395 10.32 25.85 -5.48
C LYS A 395 10.39 24.99 -6.74
N LEU A 396 9.29 24.35 -7.10
CA LEU A 396 9.17 23.61 -8.36
C LEU A 396 9.27 24.54 -9.58
N PRO A 397 9.93 24.11 -10.68
CA PRO A 397 9.80 24.76 -11.98
C PRO A 397 8.36 24.61 -12.51
N ALA A 398 7.94 25.55 -13.38
CA ALA A 398 6.56 25.68 -13.85
C ALA A 398 5.97 24.46 -14.60
N SER A 399 6.79 23.46 -14.97
CA SER A 399 6.40 22.28 -15.73
C SER A 399 5.93 21.08 -14.88
N GLY A 400 5.98 21.16 -13.54
CA GLY A 400 5.65 20.06 -12.63
C GLY A 400 4.31 20.19 -11.90
N SER A 401 3.35 20.92 -12.47
CA SER A 401 2.04 21.16 -11.82
C SER A 401 1.17 19.92 -11.80
N LEU A 402 0.47 19.68 -10.69
CA LEU A 402 -0.55 18.64 -10.61
C LEU A 402 -1.59 18.83 -11.72
N GLN A 403 -1.71 17.84 -12.59
CA GLN A 403 -2.78 17.83 -13.58
C GLN A 403 -4.11 17.58 -12.87
N ALA A 404 -5.04 18.52 -12.99
CA ALA A 404 -6.40 18.33 -12.50
C ALA A 404 -7.07 17.18 -13.26
N LEU A 405 -7.83 16.35 -12.54
CA LEU A 405 -8.67 15.33 -13.14
C LEU A 405 -9.92 15.99 -13.72
N ASP A 406 -10.32 15.59 -14.94
CA ASP A 406 -11.49 16.16 -15.60
C ASP A 406 -12.76 15.42 -15.13
N PRO A 407 -13.64 16.07 -14.34
CA PRO A 407 -14.83 15.40 -13.81
C PRO A 407 -15.87 15.09 -14.89
N TYR A 408 -15.71 15.59 -16.11
CA TYR A 408 -16.62 15.39 -17.24
C TYR A 408 -16.04 14.51 -18.35
N GLN A 409 -14.78 14.07 -18.23
CA GLN A 409 -14.21 13.13 -19.19
C GLN A 409 -14.84 11.74 -19.02
N PRO A 410 -15.51 11.19 -20.07
CA PRO A 410 -16.18 9.90 -19.95
C PRO A 410 -15.22 8.74 -19.73
N VAL A 411 -15.67 7.78 -18.93
CA VAL A 411 -15.06 6.47 -18.72
C VAL A 411 -16.03 5.41 -19.20
N PHE A 412 -15.51 4.41 -19.90
CA PHE A 412 -16.31 3.40 -20.57
C PHE A 412 -16.27 2.07 -19.82
N VAL A 413 -17.44 1.51 -19.52
CA VAL A 413 -17.59 0.19 -18.90
C VAL A 413 -17.70 -0.85 -20.02
N ARG A 414 -16.62 -1.61 -20.22
CA ARG A 414 -16.53 -2.59 -21.31
C ARG A 414 -17.21 -3.90 -21.01
N GLN A 415 -17.02 -4.37 -19.79
CA GLN A 415 -17.49 -5.67 -19.36
C GLN A 415 -17.57 -5.67 -17.84
N ILE A 416 -18.57 -6.33 -17.30
CA ILE A 416 -18.63 -6.68 -15.88
C ILE A 416 -18.62 -8.21 -15.80
N GLY A 417 -17.81 -8.77 -14.91
CA GLY A 417 -17.82 -10.19 -14.58
C GLY A 417 -18.11 -10.38 -13.11
N TRP A 418 -18.87 -11.42 -12.75
CA TRP A 418 -19.24 -11.67 -11.36
C TRP A 418 -19.30 -13.14 -11.01
N VAL A 419 -18.98 -13.42 -9.75
CA VAL A 419 -19.20 -14.68 -9.05
C VAL A 419 -19.97 -14.34 -7.77
N LEU A 420 -21.27 -14.53 -7.81
CA LEU A 420 -22.17 -14.35 -6.67
C LEU A 420 -22.88 -15.67 -6.37
N PRO A 421 -23.37 -15.89 -5.15
CA PRO A 421 -24.00 -17.17 -4.85
C PRO A 421 -25.31 -17.33 -5.62
N GLY A 422 -25.36 -18.38 -6.44
CA GLY A 422 -26.45 -18.67 -7.38
C GLY A 422 -26.32 -17.99 -8.74
N HIS A 423 -25.38 -17.07 -8.93
CA HIS A 423 -25.28 -16.24 -10.15
C HIS A 423 -23.82 -16.02 -10.54
N ILE A 424 -23.39 -16.66 -11.62
CA ILE A 424 -22.06 -16.47 -12.20
C ILE A 424 -22.25 -16.05 -13.65
N GLY A 425 -21.67 -14.93 -14.05
CA GLY A 425 -21.95 -14.36 -15.36
C GLY A 425 -21.05 -13.21 -15.75
N LYS A 426 -21.37 -12.64 -16.92
CA LYS A 426 -20.72 -11.45 -17.46
C LYS A 426 -21.72 -10.62 -18.27
N GLY A 427 -21.45 -9.33 -18.45
CA GLY A 427 -22.29 -8.39 -19.19
C GLY A 427 -22.99 -7.36 -18.30
N GLY A 428 -24.08 -6.78 -18.79
CA GLY A 428 -24.85 -5.76 -18.07
C GLY A 428 -25.91 -6.29 -17.10
N GLU A 429 -26.24 -7.58 -17.15
CA GLU A 429 -27.37 -8.20 -16.44
C GLU A 429 -27.34 -7.95 -14.91
N ILE A 430 -26.16 -7.96 -14.30
CA ILE A 430 -26.02 -7.69 -12.86
C ILE A 430 -26.56 -6.31 -12.44
N LEU A 431 -26.57 -5.33 -13.35
CA LEU A 431 -27.10 -3.98 -13.08
C LEU A 431 -28.63 -3.96 -12.99
N GLU A 432 -29.29 -4.99 -13.53
CA GLU A 432 -30.75 -5.15 -13.49
C GLU A 432 -31.20 -5.95 -12.26
N HIS A 433 -30.26 -6.55 -11.52
CA HIS A 433 -30.51 -7.49 -10.42
C HIS A 433 -29.81 -7.10 -9.10
N PRO A 434 -30.12 -5.92 -8.51
CA PRO A 434 -29.51 -5.49 -7.25
C PRO A 434 -29.81 -6.42 -6.07
N GLU A 435 -30.87 -7.22 -6.14
CA GLU A 435 -31.19 -8.25 -5.14
C GLU A 435 -30.14 -9.37 -5.08
N TRP A 436 -29.29 -9.52 -6.10
CA TRP A 436 -28.18 -10.47 -6.07
C TRP A 436 -27.09 -10.11 -5.06
N LEU A 437 -27.01 -8.83 -4.71
CA LEU A 437 -26.04 -8.26 -3.78
C LEU A 437 -26.55 -8.24 -2.33
N GLN A 438 -27.79 -8.67 -2.11
CA GLN A 438 -28.38 -8.69 -0.77
C GLN A 438 -28.03 -9.97 -0.01
N TRP A 439 -27.69 -9.82 1.27
CA TRP A 439 -27.51 -10.95 2.18
C TRP A 439 -28.81 -11.75 2.32
N GLN A 440 -28.71 -13.08 2.25
CA GLN A 440 -29.78 -14.02 2.59
C GLN A 440 -29.18 -15.25 3.27
N ASP A 441 -29.90 -15.84 4.22
CA ASP A 441 -29.42 -17.01 4.95
C ASP A 441 -29.25 -18.22 4.02
N GLY A 442 -28.17 -18.98 4.21
CA GLY A 442 -27.83 -20.13 3.37
C GLY A 442 -27.27 -19.79 1.99
N ARG A 443 -27.32 -18.53 1.56
CA ARG A 443 -26.90 -18.10 0.20
C ARG A 443 -25.46 -18.50 -0.13
N ASN A 444 -24.52 -18.30 0.80
CA ASN A 444 -23.12 -18.68 0.62
C ASN A 444 -22.91 -20.19 0.35
N GLN A 445 -23.85 -21.07 0.74
CA GLN A 445 -23.74 -22.52 0.47
C GLN A 445 -23.76 -22.82 -1.04
N LEU A 446 -24.33 -21.92 -1.85
CA LEU A 446 -24.33 -22.02 -3.31
C LEU A 446 -22.93 -21.85 -3.92
N LEU A 447 -21.94 -21.36 -3.15
CA LEU A 447 -20.54 -21.27 -3.56
C LEU A 447 -19.62 -22.27 -2.82
N ALA A 448 -20.16 -23.18 -2.00
CA ALA A 448 -19.35 -24.10 -1.20
C ALA A 448 -18.40 -24.96 -2.06
N ASP A 449 -18.88 -25.40 -3.22
CA ASP A 449 -18.11 -26.21 -4.18
C ASP A 449 -17.56 -25.38 -5.36
N PHE A 450 -17.54 -24.05 -5.23
CA PHE A 450 -17.03 -23.18 -6.28
C PHE A 450 -15.55 -23.50 -6.59
N SER A 451 -15.24 -23.55 -7.88
CA SER A 451 -13.90 -23.84 -8.38
C SER A 451 -13.50 -22.77 -9.39
N ALA A 452 -12.40 -22.07 -9.12
CA ALA A 452 -11.83 -21.08 -10.05
C ALA A 452 -11.14 -21.73 -11.25
N LYS A 453 -10.91 -23.06 -11.26
CA LYS A 453 -10.15 -23.76 -12.31
C LYS A 453 -10.60 -23.46 -13.75
N PRO A 454 -11.90 -23.31 -14.08
CA PRO A 454 -12.32 -22.99 -15.44
C PRO A 454 -11.94 -21.59 -15.91
N TYR A 455 -11.56 -20.70 -14.98
CA TYR A 455 -11.35 -19.27 -15.22
C TYR A 455 -9.87 -18.86 -15.15
N ILE A 456 -8.98 -19.77 -14.77
CA ILE A 456 -7.55 -19.48 -14.58
C ILE A 456 -6.68 -20.54 -15.25
N SER A 457 -5.50 -20.12 -15.71
CA SER A 457 -4.51 -20.96 -16.37
C SER A 457 -3.80 -21.91 -15.41
N SER A 458 -3.68 -21.54 -14.12
CA SER A 458 -2.98 -22.35 -13.12
C SER A 458 -3.77 -22.46 -11.82
N VAL A 459 -3.96 -23.70 -11.35
CA VAL A 459 -4.62 -23.97 -10.07
C VAL A 459 -3.64 -23.72 -8.94
N LYS A 460 -3.87 -22.64 -8.19
CA LYS A 460 -3.08 -22.25 -7.03
C LYS A 460 -3.59 -23.01 -5.80
N GLY A 461 -2.83 -23.98 -5.30
CA GLY A 461 -3.22 -24.81 -4.14
C GLY A 461 -3.34 -24.07 -2.80
N TYR A 462 -2.94 -22.80 -2.78
CA TYR A 462 -2.96 -21.87 -1.65
C TYR A 462 -3.96 -20.72 -1.86
N LEU A 463 -4.84 -20.83 -2.86
CA LEU A 463 -5.80 -19.80 -3.18
C LEU A 463 -6.94 -19.78 -2.17
N ASP A 464 -7.01 -18.69 -1.40
CA ASP A 464 -8.14 -18.38 -0.55
C ASP A 464 -9.44 -18.21 -1.36
N PRO A 465 -10.63 -18.57 -0.84
CA PRO A 465 -11.90 -18.39 -1.54
C PRO A 465 -12.14 -16.97 -2.07
N ALA A 466 -11.77 -15.92 -1.31
CA ALA A 466 -11.92 -14.54 -1.76
C ALA A 466 -11.09 -14.28 -3.02
N GLY A 467 -9.84 -14.77 -3.04
CA GLY A 467 -8.97 -14.71 -4.20
C GLY A 467 -9.48 -15.52 -5.38
N ALA A 468 -10.12 -16.67 -5.14
CA ALA A 468 -10.75 -17.47 -6.18
C ALA A 468 -11.91 -16.75 -6.86
N PHE A 469 -12.76 -16.05 -6.09
CA PHE A 469 -13.85 -15.25 -6.63
C PHE A 469 -13.34 -14.07 -7.44
N LEU A 470 -12.36 -13.32 -6.93
CA LEU A 470 -11.76 -12.19 -7.65
C LEU A 470 -11.18 -12.63 -9.00
N LEU A 471 -10.36 -13.70 -9.02
CA LEU A 471 -9.74 -14.18 -10.25
C LEU A 471 -10.77 -14.61 -11.29
N ALA A 472 -11.81 -15.33 -10.87
CA ALA A 472 -12.87 -15.75 -11.77
C ALA A 472 -13.71 -14.58 -12.28
N ALA A 473 -14.09 -13.64 -11.41
CA ALA A 473 -14.80 -12.42 -11.80
C ALA A 473 -13.99 -11.59 -12.81
N MET A 474 -12.67 -11.45 -12.60
CA MET A 474 -11.78 -10.76 -13.54
C MET A 474 -11.65 -11.50 -14.87
N SER A 475 -11.55 -12.83 -14.86
CA SER A 475 -11.58 -13.62 -16.10
C SER A 475 -12.89 -13.39 -16.87
N LEU A 476 -14.03 -13.40 -16.18
CA LEU A 476 -15.35 -13.15 -16.76
C LEU A 476 -15.48 -11.71 -17.29
N ALA A 477 -14.82 -10.75 -16.65
CA ALA A 477 -14.68 -9.38 -17.11
C ALA A 477 -13.73 -9.24 -18.31
N GLY A 478 -13.12 -10.33 -18.80
CA GLY A 478 -12.25 -10.33 -19.97
C GLY A 478 -10.78 -10.03 -19.67
N ALA A 479 -10.30 -10.24 -18.43
CA ALA A 479 -8.89 -10.03 -18.10
C ALA A 479 -7.93 -10.97 -18.87
N GLY A 480 -8.41 -12.13 -19.34
CA GLY A 480 -7.66 -12.99 -20.27
C GLY A 480 -7.64 -12.51 -21.73
N GLU A 481 -8.43 -11.50 -22.07
CA GLU A 481 -8.63 -10.98 -23.43
C GLU A 481 -7.90 -9.63 -23.61
N ALA A 482 -6.57 -9.65 -23.45
CA ALA A 482 -5.73 -8.44 -23.47
C ALA A 482 -5.74 -7.70 -24.83
N GLY A 483 -6.04 -8.41 -25.93
CA GLY A 483 -5.88 -7.87 -27.28
C GLY A 483 -4.46 -7.37 -27.52
N ASP A 484 -4.32 -6.15 -28.05
CA ASP A 484 -3.04 -5.51 -28.35
C ASP A 484 -2.54 -4.57 -27.23
N ILE A 485 -3.23 -4.49 -26.09
CA ILE A 485 -2.87 -3.56 -25.00
C ILE A 485 -1.66 -4.14 -24.24
N PRO A 486 -0.52 -3.42 -24.15
CA PRO A 486 0.65 -3.91 -23.43
C PRO A 486 0.36 -4.17 -21.95
N ALA A 487 1.00 -5.18 -21.35
CA ALA A 487 0.86 -5.50 -19.93
C ALA A 487 1.06 -4.30 -19.00
N THR A 488 2.02 -3.43 -19.33
CA THR A 488 2.37 -2.21 -18.57
C THR A 488 1.34 -1.09 -18.67
N ARG A 489 0.33 -1.25 -19.54
CA ARG A 489 -0.79 -0.33 -19.77
C ARG A 489 -2.11 -0.85 -19.22
N ARG A 490 -2.11 -2.05 -18.64
CA ARG A 490 -3.25 -2.72 -18.03
C ARG A 490 -3.06 -2.72 -16.53
N GLY A 491 -3.94 -2.02 -15.83
CA GLY A 491 -3.86 -1.88 -14.37
C GLY A 491 -4.98 -2.60 -13.63
N ILE A 492 -4.80 -2.71 -12.32
CA ILE A 492 -5.75 -3.34 -11.40
C ILE A 492 -5.93 -2.43 -10.19
N SER A 493 -7.19 -2.22 -9.81
CA SER A 493 -7.59 -1.64 -8.55
C SER A 493 -8.51 -2.63 -7.85
N SER A 494 -8.12 -3.16 -6.69
CA SER A 494 -8.96 -4.15 -5.99
C SER A 494 -9.34 -3.67 -4.60
N LEU A 495 -10.49 -4.16 -4.12
CA LEU A 495 -11.02 -3.84 -2.80
C LEU A 495 -11.65 -5.06 -2.15
N SER A 496 -11.31 -5.27 -0.88
CA SER A 496 -11.98 -6.22 0.03
C SER A 496 -12.00 -5.64 1.44
N ARG A 497 -13.04 -5.86 2.22
CA ARG A 497 -13.04 -5.41 3.62
C ARG A 497 -11.99 -6.15 4.43
N TYR A 498 -11.89 -7.46 4.26
CA TYR A 498 -11.02 -8.31 5.10
C TYR A 498 -9.76 -8.82 4.39
N GLY A 499 -9.67 -8.70 3.07
CA GLY A 499 -8.56 -9.22 2.29
C GLY A 499 -8.51 -10.75 2.32
N ALA A 500 -7.38 -11.31 2.75
CA ALA A 500 -7.16 -12.76 2.82
C ALA A 500 -7.19 -13.30 4.26
N LEU A 501 -8.16 -12.82 5.06
CA LEU A 501 -8.26 -13.08 6.49
C LEU A 501 -8.29 -14.58 6.84
N GLY A 502 -8.89 -15.42 5.98
CA GLY A 502 -8.91 -16.86 6.19
C GLY A 502 -7.53 -17.51 6.14
N SER A 503 -6.69 -17.10 5.18
CA SER A 503 -5.30 -17.57 5.10
C SER A 503 -4.42 -17.01 6.22
N ALA A 504 -4.67 -15.75 6.62
CA ALA A 504 -4.00 -15.15 7.78
C ALA A 504 -4.33 -15.91 9.07
N PHE A 505 -5.61 -16.17 9.35
CA PHE A 505 -6.03 -16.97 10.49
C PHE A 505 -5.43 -18.39 10.44
N ALA A 506 -5.44 -19.04 9.27
CA ALA A 506 -4.87 -20.39 9.12
C ALA A 506 -3.36 -20.42 9.42
N PHE A 507 -2.61 -19.39 9.04
CA PHE A 507 -1.21 -19.25 9.42
C PHE A 507 -1.05 -19.02 10.92
N PHE A 508 -1.86 -18.13 11.50
CA PHE A 508 -1.86 -17.84 12.93
C PHE A 508 -2.17 -19.09 13.77
N SER A 509 -3.18 -19.88 13.40
CA SER A 509 -3.50 -21.14 14.10
C SER A 509 -2.34 -22.14 14.05
N GLN A 510 -1.62 -22.23 12.92
CA GLN A 510 -0.42 -23.07 12.85
C GLN A 510 0.69 -22.59 13.77
N LEU A 511 0.90 -21.27 13.84
CA LEU A 511 1.85 -20.67 14.78
C LEU A 511 1.46 -21.00 16.23
N ALA A 512 0.21 -20.75 16.61
CA ALA A 512 -0.27 -20.96 17.98
C ALA A 512 -0.27 -22.44 18.41
N GLU A 513 -0.72 -23.36 17.55
CA GLU A 513 -0.89 -24.78 17.91
C GLU A 513 0.39 -25.61 17.73
N LYS A 514 1.19 -25.30 16.71
CA LYS A 514 2.33 -26.13 16.27
C LYS A 514 3.68 -25.45 16.49
N GLY A 515 3.67 -24.17 16.86
CA GLY A 515 4.86 -23.35 17.05
C GLY A 515 5.46 -22.82 15.73
N PRO A 516 6.39 -21.84 15.83
CA PRO A 516 6.85 -21.06 14.68
C PRO A 516 7.58 -21.86 13.61
N ARG A 517 8.20 -23.00 13.96
CA ARG A 517 8.91 -23.86 12.99
C ARG A 517 7.97 -24.59 12.04
N LEU A 518 6.71 -24.79 12.42
CA LEU A 518 5.72 -25.55 11.65
C LEU A 518 4.68 -24.66 10.97
N ALA A 519 4.70 -23.35 11.21
CA ALA A 519 3.89 -22.39 10.49
C ALA A 519 4.35 -22.26 9.04
N SER A 520 3.47 -22.56 8.08
CA SER A 520 3.85 -22.74 6.69
C SER A 520 4.29 -21.44 5.99
N PRO A 521 5.53 -21.36 5.45
CA PRO A 521 5.95 -20.23 4.63
C PRO A 521 5.20 -20.14 3.29
N LEU A 522 4.47 -21.21 2.90
CA LEU A 522 3.62 -21.20 1.71
C LEU A 522 2.26 -20.55 1.95
N ILE A 523 1.81 -20.41 3.20
CA ILE A 523 0.52 -19.77 3.52
C ILE A 523 0.73 -18.29 3.83
N PHE A 524 1.84 -17.94 4.49
CA PHE A 524 2.08 -16.59 4.97
C PHE A 524 1.93 -15.48 3.90
N PRO A 525 2.53 -15.57 2.70
CA PRO A 525 2.34 -14.55 1.66
C PRO A 525 0.89 -14.44 1.15
N HIS A 526 0.06 -15.44 1.43
CA HIS A 526 -1.34 -15.49 1.07
C HIS A 526 -2.27 -15.00 2.19
N GLY A 527 -1.74 -14.69 3.37
CA GLY A 527 -2.47 -14.02 4.45
C GLY A 527 -2.41 -12.48 4.38
N TYR A 528 -1.81 -11.92 3.33
CA TYR A 528 -1.73 -10.47 3.17
C TYR A 528 -3.04 -9.97 2.55
N SER A 529 -3.52 -8.80 2.96
CA SER A 529 -4.73 -8.20 2.37
C SER A 529 -4.56 -7.90 0.87
N ASN A 530 -3.33 -7.78 0.39
CA ASN A 530 -3.01 -7.50 -1.01
C ASN A 530 -2.98 -8.75 -1.92
N THR A 531 -3.09 -9.96 -1.37
CA THR A 531 -2.80 -11.22 -2.09
C THR A 531 -3.63 -11.39 -3.37
N ALA A 532 -4.95 -11.18 -3.32
CA ALA A 532 -5.82 -11.48 -4.47
C ALA A 532 -5.53 -10.58 -5.67
N GLY A 533 -5.35 -9.27 -5.45
CA GLY A 533 -4.98 -8.31 -6.50
C GLY A 533 -3.65 -8.68 -7.16
N ASN A 534 -2.65 -9.07 -6.36
CA ASN A 534 -1.34 -9.52 -6.86
C ASN A 534 -1.43 -10.80 -7.69
N LEU A 535 -2.21 -11.79 -7.21
CA LEU A 535 -2.41 -13.03 -7.94
C LEU A 535 -3.13 -12.81 -9.26
N ALA A 536 -4.00 -11.81 -9.35
CA ALA A 536 -4.64 -11.40 -10.60
C ALA A 536 -3.69 -10.69 -11.55
N ALA A 537 -2.81 -9.82 -11.03
CA ALA A 537 -1.75 -9.21 -11.83
C ALA A 537 -0.86 -10.27 -12.49
N ILE A 538 -0.47 -11.29 -11.71
CA ILE A 538 0.31 -12.43 -12.20
C ILE A 538 -0.49 -13.28 -13.20
N GLU A 539 -1.74 -13.61 -12.88
CA GLU A 539 -2.58 -14.49 -13.72
C GLU A 539 -2.87 -13.89 -15.10
N PHE A 540 -3.19 -12.60 -15.14
CA PHE A 540 -3.66 -11.92 -16.35
C PHE A 540 -2.59 -11.03 -16.99
N ASN A 541 -1.35 -11.10 -16.50
CA ASN A 541 -0.22 -10.30 -16.97
C ASN A 541 -0.54 -8.79 -17.00
N CYS A 542 -1.02 -8.27 -15.87
CA CYS A 542 -1.30 -6.84 -15.69
C CYS A 542 -0.17 -6.19 -14.89
N ALA A 543 0.77 -5.56 -15.60
CA ALA A 543 1.97 -4.95 -15.04
C ALA A 543 1.89 -3.40 -14.97
N GLY A 544 0.73 -2.82 -15.29
CA GLY A 544 0.48 -1.39 -15.22
C GLY A 544 0.15 -0.90 -13.81
N PRO A 545 -0.55 0.24 -13.67
CA PRO A 545 -0.93 0.80 -12.38
C PRO A 545 -1.65 -0.21 -11.48
N HIS A 546 -1.22 -0.30 -10.23
CA HIS A 546 -1.74 -1.29 -9.28
C HIS A 546 -2.05 -0.66 -7.93
N MET A 547 -3.22 -0.96 -7.37
CA MET A 547 -3.60 -0.55 -6.03
C MET A 547 -4.49 -1.61 -5.38
N VAL A 548 -4.25 -1.89 -4.10
CA VAL A 548 -5.13 -2.74 -3.30
C VAL A 548 -5.64 -1.97 -2.10
N PHE A 549 -6.93 -1.72 -2.13
CA PHE A 549 -7.71 -1.13 -1.05
C PHE A 549 -8.21 -2.24 -0.13
N TYR A 550 -8.20 -2.01 1.18
CA TYR A 550 -8.83 -2.92 2.11
C TYR A 550 -9.34 -2.26 3.39
N GLY A 551 -10.15 -2.97 4.17
CA GLY A 551 -10.75 -2.42 5.40
C GLY A 551 -12.12 -1.80 5.13
N ARG A 552 -12.77 -1.36 6.21
CA ARG A 552 -14.13 -0.79 6.20
C ARG A 552 -14.13 0.62 5.61
N GLN A 553 -13.82 0.80 4.34
CA GLN A 553 -13.73 2.11 3.69
C GLN A 553 -14.82 2.33 2.64
N ASN A 554 -14.90 3.55 2.09
CA ASN A 554 -15.78 3.80 0.96
C ASN A 554 -15.25 3.09 -0.30
N PRO A 555 -16.02 2.18 -0.92
CA PRO A 555 -15.55 1.42 -2.07
C PRO A 555 -15.30 2.26 -3.33
N HIS A 556 -15.78 3.51 -3.34
CA HIS A 556 -15.54 4.48 -4.40
C HIS A 556 -14.05 4.77 -4.63
N GLU A 557 -13.18 4.60 -3.62
CA GLU A 557 -11.75 4.91 -3.77
C GLU A 557 -11.03 3.98 -4.75
N ALA A 558 -11.43 2.71 -4.80
CA ALA A 558 -10.88 1.76 -5.77
C ALA A 558 -11.18 2.20 -7.21
N LEU A 559 -12.40 2.68 -7.45
CA LEU A 559 -12.79 3.19 -8.75
C LEU A 559 -12.16 4.56 -9.06
N ALA A 560 -12.07 5.45 -8.07
CA ALA A 560 -11.43 6.75 -8.21
C ALA A 560 -9.96 6.61 -8.66
N PHE A 561 -9.22 5.66 -8.09
CA PHE A 561 -7.87 5.34 -8.55
C PHE A 561 -7.85 4.90 -10.01
N ALA A 562 -8.73 3.97 -10.41
CA ALA A 562 -8.79 3.49 -11.79
C ALA A 562 -9.11 4.60 -12.80
N ILE A 563 -10.08 5.46 -12.48
CA ILE A 563 -10.45 6.63 -13.29
C ILE A 563 -9.25 7.57 -13.44
N ALA A 564 -8.55 7.87 -12.35
CA ALA A 564 -7.39 8.76 -12.38
C ALA A 564 -6.30 8.23 -13.33
N ARG A 565 -6.05 6.91 -13.35
CA ARG A 565 -5.07 6.28 -14.24
C ARG A 565 -5.46 6.31 -15.73
N LEU A 566 -6.76 6.23 -16.02
CA LEU A 566 -7.26 6.35 -17.39
C LEU A 566 -7.18 7.80 -17.89
N GLN A 567 -7.47 8.77 -17.02
CA GLN A 567 -7.46 10.20 -17.37
C GLN A 567 -6.05 10.79 -17.47
N ASP A 568 -5.13 10.40 -16.58
CA ASP A 568 -3.72 10.80 -16.65
C ASP A 568 -2.94 10.04 -17.74
N GLY A 569 -3.60 9.08 -18.40
CA GLY A 569 -3.03 8.30 -19.48
C GLY A 569 -1.94 7.35 -19.02
N SER A 570 -1.83 7.00 -17.74
CA SER A 570 -0.90 5.98 -17.23
C SER A 570 -1.40 4.54 -17.48
N ALA A 571 -2.69 4.36 -17.75
CA ALA A 571 -3.29 3.10 -18.20
C ALA A 571 -4.21 3.34 -19.42
N ASP A 572 -4.30 2.33 -20.28
CA ASP A 572 -5.33 2.28 -21.34
C ASP A 572 -6.55 1.46 -20.89
N GLU A 573 -6.34 0.57 -19.93
CA GLU A 573 -7.34 -0.34 -19.38
C GLU A 573 -7.11 -0.52 -17.88
N MET A 574 -8.20 -0.49 -17.11
CA MET A 574 -8.21 -0.77 -15.68
C MET A 574 -9.26 -1.82 -15.34
N PHE A 575 -8.90 -2.79 -14.50
CA PHE A 575 -9.87 -3.67 -13.84
C PHE A 575 -10.10 -3.19 -12.42
N THR A 576 -11.35 -2.85 -12.08
CA THR A 576 -11.74 -2.55 -10.70
C THR A 576 -12.48 -3.75 -10.13
N ALA A 577 -11.94 -4.39 -9.10
CA ALA A 577 -12.49 -5.64 -8.56
C ALA A 577 -12.87 -5.51 -7.07
N PHE A 578 -14.10 -5.88 -6.74
CA PHE A 578 -14.65 -5.95 -5.39
C PHE A 578 -14.85 -7.43 -5.05
N TYR A 579 -14.38 -7.87 -3.89
CA TYR A 579 -14.42 -9.28 -3.54
C TYR A 579 -14.40 -9.48 -2.04
N GLU A 580 -15.04 -10.55 -1.60
CA GLU A 580 -15.12 -10.83 -0.18
C GLU A 580 -15.34 -12.31 0.10
N SER A 581 -14.61 -12.81 1.08
CA SER A 581 -14.85 -14.10 1.71
C SER A 581 -14.01 -14.20 2.97
N ALA A 582 -14.61 -14.73 4.04
CA ALA A 582 -13.88 -15.03 5.25
C ALA A 582 -14.41 -16.34 5.83
N VAL A 583 -13.49 -17.13 6.38
CA VAL A 583 -13.86 -18.32 7.13
C VAL A 583 -14.53 -17.90 8.44
N PRO A 584 -15.64 -18.54 8.86
CA PRO A 584 -16.34 -18.14 10.09
C PRO A 584 -15.44 -18.09 11.33
N ALA A 585 -14.45 -18.97 11.41
CA ALA A 585 -13.49 -19.01 12.52
C ALA A 585 -12.64 -17.73 12.63
N ALA A 586 -12.42 -16.99 11.54
CA ALA A 586 -11.63 -15.77 11.52
C ALA A 586 -12.44 -14.51 11.82
N LEU A 587 -13.77 -14.61 11.97
CA LEU A 587 -14.67 -13.49 12.22
C LEU A 587 -15.35 -13.60 13.59
N PRO A 588 -15.89 -12.48 14.12
CA PRO A 588 -16.78 -12.52 15.26
C PRO A 588 -18.00 -13.41 15.05
N ASP A 589 -18.49 -14.01 16.13
CA ASP A 589 -19.66 -14.87 16.07
C ASP A 589 -20.90 -14.10 15.62
N GLY A 590 -21.68 -14.72 14.71
CA GLY A 590 -22.89 -14.12 14.17
C GLY A 590 -22.66 -13.04 13.10
N ARG A 591 -21.41 -12.69 12.76
CA ARG A 591 -21.12 -11.83 11.61
C ARG A 591 -21.60 -12.49 10.32
N ARG A 592 -22.27 -11.68 9.51
CA ARG A 592 -22.85 -12.08 8.22
C ARG A 592 -22.04 -11.42 7.11
N LEU A 593 -21.64 -12.21 6.13
CA LEU A 593 -20.76 -11.77 5.04
C LEU A 593 -21.20 -12.46 3.75
N LEU A 594 -21.64 -11.69 2.76
CA LEU A 594 -21.96 -12.25 1.45
C LEU A 594 -20.67 -12.55 0.69
N SER A 595 -20.39 -13.83 0.43
CA SER A 595 -19.20 -14.24 -0.31
C SER A 595 -19.38 -14.02 -1.80
N GLY A 596 -18.35 -13.51 -2.48
CA GLY A 596 -18.37 -13.38 -3.93
C GLY A 596 -17.26 -12.48 -4.47
N GLY A 597 -17.36 -12.16 -5.76
CA GLY A 597 -16.47 -11.22 -6.44
C GLY A 597 -17.12 -10.61 -7.67
N ILE A 598 -16.82 -9.34 -7.93
CA ILE A 598 -17.29 -8.55 -9.05
C ILE A 598 -16.08 -7.81 -9.63
N ALA A 599 -15.92 -7.83 -10.95
CA ALA A 599 -14.87 -7.09 -11.63
C ALA A 599 -15.46 -6.26 -12.77
N VAL A 600 -15.07 -4.99 -12.84
CA VAL A 600 -15.48 -4.04 -13.87
C VAL A 600 -14.27 -3.70 -14.73
N ARG A 601 -14.35 -3.96 -16.03
CA ARG A 601 -13.33 -3.60 -17.03
C ARG A 601 -13.64 -2.20 -17.55
N LEU A 602 -12.70 -1.28 -17.34
CA LEU A 602 -12.82 0.14 -17.68
C LEU A 602 -11.80 0.52 -18.76
N ALA A 603 -12.21 1.42 -19.65
CA ALA A 603 -11.36 1.97 -20.70
C ALA A 603 -11.48 3.50 -20.80
N ALA A 604 -10.42 4.14 -21.28
CA ALA A 604 -10.37 5.60 -21.46
C ALA A 604 -11.16 6.10 -22.68
N GLY A 605 -11.49 5.21 -23.62
CA GLY A 605 -12.18 5.53 -24.88
C GLY A 605 -13.23 4.50 -25.28
N PRO A 606 -14.04 4.81 -26.30
CA PRO A 606 -15.14 3.95 -26.77
C PRO A 606 -14.64 2.69 -27.45
N ALA A 607 -15.52 1.69 -27.55
CA ALA A 607 -15.19 0.40 -28.14
C ALA A 607 -14.76 0.47 -29.61
N PRO A 608 -13.75 -0.32 -30.03
CA PRO A 608 -13.46 -0.51 -31.44
C PRO A 608 -14.70 -0.99 -32.19
N ALA A 609 -14.79 -0.65 -33.47
CA ALA A 609 -15.92 -1.03 -34.32
C ALA A 609 -16.18 -2.55 -34.26
N GLY A 610 -17.41 -2.94 -33.93
CA GLY A 610 -17.82 -4.34 -33.77
C GLY A 610 -17.77 -4.88 -32.33
N GLN A 611 -17.38 -4.05 -31.36
CA GLN A 611 -17.57 -4.29 -29.93
C GLN A 611 -18.51 -3.22 -29.35
N GLU A 612 -19.25 -3.55 -28.30
CA GLU A 612 -20.13 -2.60 -27.60
C GLU A 612 -19.66 -2.41 -26.16
N ASP A 613 -19.63 -1.14 -25.72
CA ASP A 613 -19.57 -0.78 -24.31
C ASP A 613 -20.92 -1.09 -23.65
N ILE A 614 -20.92 -1.55 -22.39
CA ILE A 614 -22.18 -1.71 -21.64
C ILE A 614 -22.81 -0.32 -21.44
N PHE A 615 -22.01 0.64 -20.97
CA PHE A 615 -22.37 2.06 -20.87
C PHE A 615 -21.10 2.90 -20.64
N SER A 616 -21.27 4.23 -20.63
CA SER A 616 -20.24 5.16 -20.19
C SER A 616 -20.78 6.09 -19.11
N PHE A 617 -19.89 6.66 -18.30
CA PHE A 617 -20.23 7.61 -17.25
C PHE A 617 -19.09 8.62 -17.06
N THR A 618 -19.39 9.76 -16.46
CA THR A 618 -18.41 10.76 -16.05
C THR A 618 -18.16 10.68 -14.53
N PRO A 619 -16.96 11.04 -14.03
CA PRO A 619 -16.72 11.09 -12.59
C PRO A 619 -17.72 11.95 -11.81
N ALA A 620 -18.14 13.09 -12.37
CA ALA A 620 -19.17 13.95 -11.77
C ALA A 620 -20.50 13.21 -11.57
N GLU A 621 -20.91 12.38 -12.54
CA GLU A 621 -22.14 11.58 -12.43
C GLU A 621 -22.04 10.47 -11.37
N LEU A 622 -20.84 10.07 -10.96
CA LEU A 622 -20.66 9.02 -9.97
C LEU A 622 -20.41 9.59 -8.56
N PHE A 623 -19.60 10.63 -8.43
CA PHE A 623 -19.15 11.16 -7.15
C PHE A 623 -19.95 12.36 -6.64
N ASP A 624 -20.49 13.19 -7.53
CA ASP A 624 -21.09 14.49 -7.17
C ASP A 624 -22.64 14.50 -7.22
N ARG A 625 -23.26 13.32 -7.38
CA ARG A 625 -24.71 13.21 -7.60
C ARG A 625 -25.55 13.88 -6.50
N PRO A 626 -26.41 14.85 -6.85
CA PRO A 626 -27.58 15.18 -6.04
C PRO A 626 -28.54 13.99 -6.06
N ALA A 627 -29.21 13.71 -4.94
CA ALA A 627 -30.27 12.70 -4.91
C ALA A 627 -31.34 13.03 -5.97
N GLY A 628 -31.55 12.14 -6.96
CA GLY A 628 -32.67 12.23 -7.91
C GLY A 628 -32.36 12.33 -9.42
N THR A 629 -31.14 12.08 -9.91
CA THR A 629 -30.88 12.00 -11.37
C THR A 629 -31.11 10.59 -11.92
N ASP A 630 -32.14 10.43 -12.77
CA ASP A 630 -32.66 9.19 -13.38
C ASP A 630 -31.75 8.58 -14.47
N ASN A 631 -30.52 8.15 -14.15
CA ASN A 631 -29.78 7.20 -15.01
C ASN A 631 -29.58 5.88 -14.25
N GLY A 632 -30.41 4.89 -14.60
CA GLY A 632 -30.52 3.59 -13.93
C GLY A 632 -29.21 2.81 -13.91
N SER A 633 -28.43 2.79 -14.99
CA SER A 633 -27.17 2.03 -15.06
C SER A 633 -26.09 2.61 -14.15
N ILE A 634 -26.02 3.94 -14.02
CA ILE A 634 -25.05 4.59 -13.12
C ILE A 634 -25.49 4.41 -11.65
N ALA A 635 -26.79 4.47 -11.36
CA ALA A 635 -27.31 4.19 -10.02
C ALA A 635 -27.03 2.72 -9.63
N ALA A 636 -27.22 1.80 -10.56
CA ALA A 636 -26.91 0.38 -10.39
C ALA A 636 -25.41 0.14 -10.22
N LEU A 637 -24.55 0.86 -10.96
CA LEU A 637 -23.09 0.79 -10.75
C LEU A 637 -22.70 1.31 -9.36
N ALA A 638 -23.25 2.44 -8.91
CA ALA A 638 -23.00 2.95 -7.57
C ALA A 638 -23.46 1.94 -6.50
N GLN A 639 -24.60 1.29 -6.71
CA GLN A 639 -25.08 0.23 -5.83
C GLN A 639 -24.18 -1.01 -5.85
N LEU A 640 -23.71 -1.42 -7.04
CA LEU A 640 -22.75 -2.51 -7.25
C LEU A 640 -21.43 -2.25 -6.52
N ILE A 641 -20.96 -1.01 -6.54
CA ILE A 641 -19.74 -0.59 -5.84
C ILE A 641 -19.98 -0.59 -4.32
N SER A 642 -21.18 -0.22 -3.87
CA SER A 642 -21.51 -0.20 -2.43
C SER A 642 -21.70 -1.57 -1.78
N TRP A 643 -21.76 -2.64 -2.59
CA TRP A 643 -21.72 -4.04 -2.13
C TRP A 643 -20.34 -4.37 -1.59
#